data_AF-A8X682-F1
#
_entry.id   AF-A8X682-F1
#
_cell.length_a   1.000
_cell.length_b   1.000
_cell.length_c   1.000
_cell.angle_alpha   90.00
_cell.angle_beta   90.00
_cell.angle_gamma   90.00
#
_symmetry.space_group_name_H-M   'P 1'
#
loop_
_entity.id
_entity.type
_entity.pdbx_description
1 polymer ?
#
loop_
_entity_poly.entity_id
_entity_poly.type
_entity_poly.pdbx_seq_one_letter_code
_entity_poly.pdbx_strand_id
1 'polypeptide(L)'
;MYKLTQEEYEKHRGALFRHFLPDEPGTSRDGIVPTPLNHINPWLYRHFEYAHYVALQFNQHQKFQKLQKLRKLQKELPIAERATEIVELLKTNQVLIVAGDTGCGKSTQVPQYLLQAGYTGVACTQPRRIACTALARRVAYETLNQYGSEVAFQIRFETTKSQRTKLLFLTEGLLLRQMEKDSLLEKYNVIILDEVHERHLTSDLLIGLLRDLCSKREDLKLILMSATINLDLFKGYFEGAPVVQVPGRLFPIDVRWHPIKQFIEQSEKKTHKIDPEPYLRILELIDKQFPSTQRGDALIFLNGVAEISMVAEHLKNYAEQTKGWIILMLHSTLSVEEQDKVFDQAPTGVRKCILSTNVAETSVTIDGIRFVIESGKVNLIKHEPGTGTQKLTEFWVSKASANQRKGRAGRTGPGICYRLYSQEQFEKMEDFTQSEINRVSLQEMSLKMISLNLGLDPRTFPFIEKPSEDVLNEGLEILKFQRVLRSDRDILTLTALGNMVSKLPVDVPIAKMLVYGCVVDEIEVMLTVAAGLSVQSPFTNRSYRELEIVERRASLTSSMGDPFTLIAVFREWVLQKAYEGSARRWTMENGIDEHRLYEISKLRNQYRQILEDAGLVEKASAAETGEDDSRQRRIDQGEKRKLFDLKRSQRNNDRRQKVLNANKHFDKILEDKEEEDLEAEMDPLKADVKTVEFLLSHKQRDVETIRKSHKISRRTAEVVRVIIAAGLYPNFSILDPVNKYGYGQEMYAHTRLKPFTQIHPNSSIAQYHPESIDPRQSSEGFSQLHQIPFYSLLLETTKPYICNVMPVPAVYSLLVAQKIVIEEDWTLLIVDDFLELKFRKSEDCRSVILDAKEIRYELTKGLAAKLVGEEGFSSRRLTKYIELLNQSIVEKGIELAVKRNIHPPKVLTGIGIHSPDGGVDKEEDVDELVQKYDKDASKDPEGSEDDEDQKVMDELRADVMCPPTRDMVEDAEKAEKKKKEVPKESYYETLLKRQKEKEEDDKDKKDQKKPKLEPVDVKEE
;
A
#
# COMPACT_ATOMS: atom_id res chain seq x y z
N MET A 1 13.65 -51.94 -30.16
CA MET A 1 13.74 -51.05 -31.35
C MET A 1 14.47 -49.80 -30.90
N TYR A 2 15.61 -49.39 -31.46
CA TYR A 2 16.29 -49.85 -32.68
C TYR A 2 17.71 -50.37 -32.39
N LYS A 3 18.22 -51.26 -33.27
CA LYS A 3 19.64 -51.26 -33.62
C LYS A 3 19.77 -50.20 -34.72
N LEU A 4 20.62 -49.19 -34.55
CA LEU A 4 21.05 -48.40 -35.71
C LEU A 4 22.02 -49.25 -36.53
N THR A 5 22.02 -49.09 -37.86
CA THR A 5 23.05 -49.71 -38.70
C THR A 5 24.34 -48.87 -38.65
N GLN A 6 25.45 -49.50 -38.99
CA GLN A 6 26.77 -48.84 -38.98
C GLN A 6 26.83 -47.65 -39.96
N GLU A 7 26.04 -47.69 -41.03
CA GLU A 7 25.86 -46.60 -42.00
C GLU A 7 25.22 -45.34 -41.39
N GLU A 8 24.24 -45.47 -40.50
CA GLU A 8 23.58 -44.31 -39.87
C GLU A 8 24.54 -43.52 -38.98
N TYR A 9 25.46 -44.23 -38.31
CA TYR A 9 26.55 -43.63 -37.54
C TYR A 9 27.51 -42.84 -38.45
N GLU A 10 27.95 -43.41 -39.57
CA GLU A 10 28.83 -42.71 -40.51
C GLU A 10 28.14 -41.52 -41.19
N LYS A 11 26.84 -41.64 -41.49
CA LYS A 11 26.02 -40.56 -42.08
C LYS A 11 25.86 -39.34 -41.17
N HIS A 12 25.98 -39.51 -39.85
CA HIS A 12 25.97 -38.39 -38.88
C HIS A 12 27.37 -37.91 -38.46
N ARG A 13 28.41 -38.73 -38.63
CA ARG A 13 29.82 -38.34 -38.40
C ARG A 13 30.20 -37.07 -39.17
N GLY A 14 29.77 -36.94 -40.43
CA GLY A 14 30.00 -35.75 -41.27
C GLY A 14 29.30 -34.45 -40.83
N ALA A 15 28.36 -34.52 -39.87
CA ALA A 15 27.76 -33.33 -39.26
C ALA A 15 28.53 -32.85 -38.02
N LEU A 16 29.09 -33.77 -37.23
CA LEU A 16 29.85 -33.47 -36.02
C LEU A 16 31.19 -32.76 -36.30
N PHE A 17 31.87 -33.13 -37.39
CA PHE A 17 33.18 -32.54 -37.72
C PHE A 17 33.10 -31.02 -38.01
N ARG A 18 31.95 -30.51 -38.46
CA ARG A 18 31.69 -29.07 -38.71
C ARG A 18 31.43 -28.23 -37.44
N HIS A 19 31.78 -28.74 -36.26
CA HIS A 19 31.74 -28.01 -34.99
C HIS A 19 33.07 -28.05 -34.21
N PHE A 20 34.08 -28.78 -34.70
CA PHE A 20 35.35 -28.98 -33.99
C PHE A 20 36.62 -28.67 -34.82
N LEU A 21 36.46 -28.40 -36.11
CA LEU A 21 37.50 -27.83 -36.97
C LEU A 21 37.03 -26.45 -37.45
N PRO A 22 37.89 -25.41 -37.42
CA PRO A 22 37.60 -24.17 -38.12
C PRO A 22 37.72 -24.41 -39.63
N ASP A 23 36.72 -23.95 -40.38
CA ASP A 23 36.91 -23.68 -41.80
C ASP A 23 37.86 -22.46 -41.92
N GLU A 24 38.95 -22.64 -42.65
CA GLU A 24 40.12 -21.74 -42.82
C GLU A 24 41.09 -21.56 -41.62
N PRO A 25 42.42 -21.62 -41.85
CA PRO A 25 43.45 -21.37 -40.84
C PRO A 25 43.74 -19.87 -40.67
N GLY A 26 42.80 -19.12 -40.07
CA GLY A 26 42.95 -17.66 -39.91
C GLY A 26 42.25 -17.07 -38.67
N THR A 27 43.01 -16.39 -37.82
CA THR A 27 42.56 -15.46 -36.75
C THR A 27 41.66 -16.03 -35.63
N SER A 28 42.27 -16.68 -34.63
CA SER A 28 41.72 -16.65 -33.26
C SER A 28 42.19 -15.38 -32.53
N ARG A 29 41.29 -14.70 -31.79
CA ARG A 29 41.61 -13.40 -31.16
C ARG A 29 42.45 -13.49 -29.89
N ASP A 30 42.50 -14.66 -29.25
CA ASP A 30 43.05 -14.83 -27.89
C ASP A 30 44.41 -15.55 -27.85
N GLY A 31 45.08 -15.73 -29.00
CA GLY A 31 46.44 -16.26 -29.10
C GLY A 31 46.63 -17.75 -28.75
N ILE A 32 45.62 -18.42 -28.21
CA ILE A 32 45.64 -19.86 -27.95
C ILE A 32 45.56 -20.61 -29.29
N VAL A 33 46.71 -21.14 -29.74
CA VAL A 33 46.76 -22.16 -30.78
C VAL A 33 46.18 -23.45 -30.18
N PRO A 34 45.13 -24.06 -30.76
CA PRO A 34 44.59 -25.31 -30.26
C PRO A 34 45.62 -26.42 -30.45
N THR A 35 46.12 -26.98 -29.34
CA THR A 35 47.13 -28.05 -29.37
C THR A 35 46.60 -29.25 -30.17
N PRO A 36 47.33 -29.75 -31.19
CA PRO A 36 46.89 -30.91 -31.95
C PRO A 36 46.68 -32.12 -31.03
N LEU A 37 45.49 -32.72 -31.06
CA LEU A 37 45.10 -33.85 -30.20
C LEU A 37 45.82 -35.17 -30.55
N ASN A 38 46.89 -35.09 -31.37
CA ASN A 38 47.69 -36.20 -31.89
C ASN A 38 48.37 -37.05 -30.81
N HIS A 39 48.45 -36.56 -29.56
CA HIS A 39 48.97 -37.30 -28.41
C HIS A 39 47.90 -38.17 -27.70
N ILE A 40 46.61 -38.01 -28.03
CA ILE A 40 45.53 -38.81 -27.45
C ILE A 40 45.37 -40.09 -28.26
N ASN A 41 45.39 -41.24 -27.58
CA ASN A 41 45.17 -42.54 -28.22
C ASN A 41 43.81 -42.57 -28.95
N PRO A 42 43.73 -42.93 -30.25
CA PRO A 42 42.48 -42.93 -31.02
C PRO A 42 41.34 -43.76 -30.42
N TRP A 43 41.64 -44.79 -29.64
CA TRP A 43 40.65 -45.57 -28.89
C TRP A 43 39.93 -44.71 -27.83
N LEU A 44 40.67 -43.83 -27.16
CA LEU A 44 40.18 -42.96 -26.09
C LEU A 44 39.31 -41.82 -26.66
N TYR A 45 39.71 -41.28 -27.81
CA TYR A 45 38.92 -40.29 -28.56
C TYR A 45 37.55 -40.88 -28.98
N ARG A 46 37.52 -42.09 -29.56
CA ARG A 46 36.26 -42.77 -29.91
C ARG A 46 35.37 -43.07 -28.71
N HIS A 47 35.96 -43.40 -27.56
CA HIS A 47 35.19 -43.59 -26.32
C HIS A 47 34.60 -42.27 -25.79
N PHE A 48 35.33 -41.16 -25.93
CA PHE A 48 34.81 -39.83 -25.61
C PHE A 48 33.69 -39.40 -26.58
N GLU A 49 33.86 -39.58 -27.90
CA GLU A 49 32.80 -39.36 -28.90
C GLU A 49 31.54 -40.16 -28.57
N TYR A 50 31.68 -41.46 -28.28
CA TYR A 50 30.56 -42.33 -27.95
C TYR A 50 29.89 -41.94 -26.63
N ALA A 51 30.66 -41.65 -25.57
CA ALA A 51 30.12 -41.19 -24.30
C ALA A 51 29.39 -39.84 -24.43
N HIS A 52 29.94 -38.91 -25.21
CA HIS A 52 29.31 -37.62 -25.50
C HIS A 52 28.02 -37.79 -26.34
N TYR A 53 28.02 -38.67 -27.33
CA TYR A 53 26.82 -39.01 -28.11
C TYR A 53 25.73 -39.65 -27.24
N VAL A 54 26.09 -40.61 -26.38
CA VAL A 54 25.17 -41.23 -25.41
C VAL A 54 24.64 -40.20 -24.41
N ALA A 55 25.49 -39.28 -23.93
CA ALA A 55 25.06 -38.19 -23.05
C ALA A 55 24.11 -37.19 -23.76
N LEU A 56 24.36 -36.88 -25.03
CA LEU A 56 23.45 -36.06 -25.86
C LEU A 56 22.11 -36.76 -26.07
N GLN A 57 22.11 -38.04 -26.45
CA GLN A 57 20.90 -38.86 -26.62
C GLN A 57 20.11 -38.97 -25.31
N PHE A 58 20.78 -39.24 -24.18
CA PHE A 58 20.13 -39.28 -22.86
C PHE A 58 19.51 -37.93 -22.48
N ASN A 59 20.20 -36.81 -22.73
CA ASN A 59 19.68 -35.47 -22.48
C ASN A 59 18.50 -35.11 -23.41
N GLN A 60 18.54 -35.50 -24.69
CA GLN A 60 17.42 -35.35 -25.62
C GLN A 60 16.22 -36.19 -25.18
N HIS A 61 16.45 -37.46 -24.79
CA HIS A 61 15.41 -38.35 -24.32
C HIS A 61 14.76 -37.85 -23.03
N GLN A 62 15.53 -37.35 -22.05
CA GLN A 62 14.99 -36.68 -20.87
C GLN A 62 14.14 -35.44 -21.22
N LYS A 63 14.61 -34.60 -22.15
CA LYS A 63 13.86 -33.42 -22.61
C LYS A 63 12.54 -33.84 -23.27
N PHE A 64 12.57 -34.88 -24.11
CA PHE A 64 11.38 -35.42 -24.79
C PHE A 64 10.38 -36.04 -23.79
N GLN A 65 10.83 -36.85 -22.83
CA GLN A 65 9.97 -37.38 -21.77
C GLN A 65 9.31 -36.26 -20.94
N LYS A 66 10.08 -35.22 -20.59
CA LYS A 66 9.55 -34.04 -19.88
C LYS A 66 8.50 -33.29 -20.71
N LEU A 67 8.74 -33.10 -22.00
CA LEU A 67 7.78 -32.51 -22.95
C LEU A 67 6.51 -33.37 -23.08
N GLN A 68 6.65 -34.68 -23.25
CA GLN A 68 5.54 -35.62 -23.41
C GLN A 68 4.67 -35.65 -22.15
N LYS A 69 5.29 -35.68 -20.95
CA LYS A 69 4.56 -35.58 -19.67
C LYS A 69 3.82 -34.24 -19.55
N LEU A 70 4.44 -33.13 -19.95
CA LEU A 70 3.82 -31.80 -19.95
C LEU A 70 2.61 -31.73 -20.90
N ARG A 71 2.75 -32.18 -22.15
CA ARG A 71 1.65 -32.20 -23.13
C ARG A 71 0.53 -33.16 -22.72
N LYS A 72 0.84 -34.27 -22.03
CA LYS A 72 -0.19 -35.14 -21.43
C LYS A 72 -0.97 -34.41 -20.32
N LEU A 73 -0.26 -33.76 -19.40
CA LEU A 73 -0.87 -32.98 -18.31
C LEU A 73 -1.76 -31.85 -18.83
N GLN A 74 -1.36 -31.13 -19.89
CA GLN A 74 -2.19 -30.09 -20.50
C GLN A 74 -3.51 -30.65 -21.09
N LYS A 75 -3.45 -31.81 -21.77
CA LYS A 75 -4.65 -32.50 -22.29
C LYS A 75 -5.54 -33.10 -21.19
N GLU A 76 -5.02 -33.20 -19.96
CA GLU A 76 -5.72 -33.70 -18.79
C GLU A 76 -6.38 -32.60 -17.92
N LEU A 77 -6.26 -31.33 -18.33
CA LEU A 77 -6.95 -30.21 -17.69
C LEU A 77 -8.37 -30.07 -18.28
N PRO A 78 -9.43 -29.92 -17.47
CA PRO A 78 -10.82 -29.79 -17.95
C PRO A 78 -11.03 -28.72 -19.03
N ILE A 79 -10.29 -27.60 -18.97
CA ILE A 79 -10.44 -26.53 -19.97
C ILE A 79 -9.96 -26.92 -21.38
N ALA A 80 -9.16 -27.98 -21.52
CA ALA A 80 -8.68 -28.45 -22.82
C ALA A 80 -9.82 -28.96 -23.72
N GLU A 81 -10.91 -29.46 -23.14
CA GLU A 81 -12.11 -29.89 -23.88
C GLU A 81 -12.89 -28.71 -24.47
N ARG A 82 -12.73 -27.51 -23.91
CA ARG A 82 -13.43 -26.28 -24.33
C ARG A 82 -12.53 -25.31 -25.11
N ALA A 83 -11.30 -25.71 -25.44
CA ALA A 83 -10.28 -24.84 -26.05
C ALA A 83 -10.70 -24.27 -27.41
N THR A 84 -11.34 -25.08 -28.26
CA THR A 84 -11.83 -24.66 -29.59
C THR A 84 -12.98 -23.66 -29.46
N GLU A 85 -13.96 -23.96 -28.61
CA GLU A 85 -15.13 -23.13 -28.33
C GLU A 85 -14.74 -21.74 -27.81
N ILE A 86 -13.78 -21.66 -26.89
CA ILE A 86 -13.24 -20.38 -26.38
C ILE A 86 -12.68 -19.52 -27.54
N VAL A 87 -11.97 -20.12 -28.49
CA VAL A 87 -11.38 -19.41 -29.63
C VAL A 87 -12.44 -19.02 -30.68
N GLU A 88 -13.48 -19.84 -30.87
CA GLU A 88 -14.55 -19.60 -31.84
C GLU A 88 -15.55 -18.53 -31.35
N LEU A 89 -15.91 -18.56 -30.06
CA LEU A 89 -16.71 -17.53 -29.42
C LEU A 89 -15.99 -16.18 -29.42
N LEU A 90 -14.68 -16.14 -29.14
CA LEU A 90 -13.92 -14.88 -29.12
C LEU A 90 -13.75 -14.24 -30.51
N LYS A 91 -13.78 -15.02 -31.60
CA LYS A 91 -13.82 -14.46 -32.96
C LYS A 91 -15.13 -13.69 -33.17
N THR A 92 -16.25 -14.32 -32.84
CA THR A 92 -17.61 -13.85 -33.13
C THR A 92 -18.16 -12.82 -32.14
N ASN A 93 -17.69 -12.83 -30.89
CA ASN A 93 -18.13 -11.93 -29.82
C ASN A 93 -16.99 -10.99 -29.40
N GLN A 94 -17.32 -9.81 -28.87
CA GLN A 94 -16.32 -8.87 -28.35
C GLN A 94 -15.87 -9.24 -26.92
N VAL A 95 -16.84 -9.59 -26.07
CA VAL A 95 -16.64 -9.98 -24.67
C VAL A 95 -16.92 -11.48 -24.51
N LEU A 96 -16.13 -12.18 -23.70
CA LEU A 96 -16.29 -13.60 -23.37
C LEU A 96 -16.10 -13.84 -21.87
N ILE A 97 -16.99 -14.59 -21.22
CA ILE A 97 -16.86 -14.98 -19.82
C ILE A 97 -16.43 -16.45 -19.74
N VAL A 98 -15.35 -16.75 -19.03
CA VAL A 98 -14.82 -18.12 -18.82
C VAL A 98 -14.84 -18.46 -17.33
N ALA A 99 -15.69 -19.41 -16.95
CA ALA A 99 -15.92 -19.80 -15.57
C ALA A 99 -15.40 -21.20 -15.29
N GLY A 100 -14.87 -21.44 -14.08
CA GLY A 100 -14.54 -22.78 -13.63
C GLY A 100 -13.61 -22.81 -12.42
N ASP A 101 -13.75 -23.83 -11.57
CA ASP A 101 -13.11 -23.91 -10.26
C ASP A 101 -11.57 -23.81 -10.29
N THR A 102 -10.95 -23.52 -9.14
CA THR A 102 -9.49 -23.49 -9.03
C THR A 102 -8.89 -24.83 -9.45
N GLY A 103 -7.95 -24.83 -10.39
CA GLY A 103 -7.33 -26.03 -10.95
C GLY A 103 -7.87 -26.52 -12.30
N CYS A 104 -8.99 -25.98 -12.82
CA CYS A 104 -9.51 -26.38 -14.15
C CYS A 104 -8.61 -25.96 -15.33
N GLY A 105 -7.75 -24.93 -15.14
CA GLY A 105 -6.67 -24.56 -16.06
C GLY A 105 -6.68 -23.11 -16.59
N LYS A 106 -7.78 -22.34 -16.43
CA LYS A 106 -8.00 -20.97 -16.99
C LYS A 106 -6.73 -20.14 -17.18
N SER A 107 -6.14 -19.69 -16.08
CA SER A 107 -5.02 -18.74 -15.98
C SER A 107 -3.74 -19.17 -16.69
N THR A 108 -3.57 -20.47 -16.97
CA THR A 108 -2.41 -21.00 -17.69
C THR A 108 -2.74 -21.36 -19.14
N GLN A 109 -3.93 -21.88 -19.43
CA GLN A 109 -4.24 -22.43 -20.75
C GLN A 109 -4.94 -21.43 -21.69
N VAL A 110 -5.85 -20.58 -21.21
CA VAL A 110 -6.54 -19.59 -22.08
C VAL A 110 -5.55 -18.68 -22.81
N PRO A 111 -4.52 -18.09 -22.16
CA PRO A 111 -3.51 -17.29 -22.85
C PRO A 111 -2.70 -18.10 -23.89
N GLN A 112 -2.53 -19.41 -23.69
CA GLN A 112 -1.87 -20.30 -24.66
C GLN A 112 -2.75 -20.58 -25.87
N TYR A 113 -4.07 -20.75 -25.69
CA TYR A 113 -5.00 -20.94 -26.80
C TYR A 113 -5.07 -19.70 -27.71
N LEU A 114 -5.04 -18.50 -27.13
CA LEU A 114 -4.98 -17.25 -27.92
C LEU A 114 -3.70 -17.15 -28.75
N LEU A 115 -2.52 -17.40 -28.15
CA LEU A 115 -1.26 -17.42 -28.87
C LEU A 115 -1.23 -18.47 -29.99
N GLN A 116 -1.82 -19.65 -29.76
CA GLN A 116 -1.94 -20.72 -30.77
C GLN A 116 -2.92 -20.36 -31.89
N ALA A 117 -3.98 -19.62 -31.59
CA ALA A 117 -4.92 -19.07 -32.56
C ALA A 117 -4.38 -17.84 -33.33
N GLY A 118 -3.16 -17.39 -33.03
CA GLY A 118 -2.48 -16.30 -33.74
C GLY A 118 -2.67 -14.90 -33.15
N TYR A 119 -3.37 -14.75 -32.02
CA TYR A 119 -3.53 -13.45 -31.38
C TYR A 119 -2.20 -12.91 -30.84
N THR A 120 -1.92 -11.63 -31.12
CA THR A 120 -0.83 -10.84 -30.55
C THR A 120 -1.39 -9.75 -29.64
N GLY A 121 -0.53 -9.01 -28.93
CA GLY A 121 -0.98 -7.93 -28.06
C GLY A 121 -1.93 -8.43 -26.97
N VAL A 122 -1.65 -9.61 -26.38
CA VAL A 122 -2.49 -10.20 -25.33
C VAL A 122 -2.01 -9.70 -23.98
N ALA A 123 -2.84 -8.92 -23.29
CA ALA A 123 -2.67 -8.57 -21.88
C ALA A 123 -3.42 -9.60 -21.01
N CYS A 124 -2.83 -10.03 -19.90
CA CYS A 124 -3.49 -10.86 -18.89
C CYS A 124 -3.26 -10.24 -17.51
N THR A 125 -4.30 -9.67 -16.91
CA THR A 125 -4.18 -9.08 -15.58
C THR A 125 -4.18 -10.15 -14.49
N GLN A 126 -3.59 -9.79 -13.35
CA GLN A 126 -3.63 -10.55 -12.12
C GLN A 126 -3.73 -9.56 -10.94
N PRO A 127 -4.54 -9.84 -9.91
CA PRO A 127 -4.61 -8.96 -8.74
C PRO A 127 -3.31 -8.97 -7.92
N ARG A 128 -2.52 -10.05 -7.98
CA ARG A 128 -1.31 -10.24 -7.14
C ARG A 128 -0.02 -10.32 -7.95
N ARG A 129 1.01 -9.60 -7.48
CA ARG A 129 2.38 -9.58 -8.08
C ARG A 129 2.99 -10.99 -8.19
N ILE A 130 2.83 -11.82 -7.15
CA ILE A 130 3.36 -13.19 -7.13
C ILE A 130 2.67 -14.06 -8.18
N ALA A 131 1.33 -14.01 -8.28
CA ALA A 131 0.56 -14.75 -9.28
C ALA A 131 0.94 -14.34 -10.71
N CYS A 132 1.04 -13.03 -10.98
CA CYS A 132 1.52 -12.49 -12.27
C CYS A 132 2.87 -13.09 -12.69
N THR A 133 3.85 -13.06 -11.80
CA THR A 133 5.21 -13.57 -12.07
C THR A 133 5.23 -15.10 -12.18
N ALA A 134 4.47 -15.82 -11.35
CA ALA A 134 4.40 -17.27 -11.37
C ALA A 134 3.72 -17.80 -12.65
N LEU A 135 2.58 -17.23 -13.04
CA LEU A 135 1.85 -17.62 -14.25
C LEU A 135 2.65 -17.32 -15.52
N ALA A 136 3.29 -16.16 -15.63
CA ALA A 136 4.16 -15.86 -16.76
C ALA A 136 5.32 -16.86 -16.89
N ARG A 137 6.01 -17.19 -15.78
CA ARG A 137 7.07 -18.21 -15.75
C ARG A 137 6.52 -19.60 -16.12
N ARG A 138 5.32 -19.96 -15.65
CA ARG A 138 4.67 -21.25 -15.93
C ARG A 138 4.25 -21.38 -17.39
N VAL A 139 3.63 -20.36 -17.96
CA VAL A 139 3.20 -20.34 -19.37
C VAL A 139 4.40 -20.26 -20.31
N ALA A 140 5.45 -19.50 -19.96
CA ALA A 140 6.71 -19.54 -20.70
C ALA A 140 7.34 -20.95 -20.70
N TYR A 141 7.30 -21.68 -19.57
CA TYR A 141 7.76 -23.07 -19.51
C TYR A 141 6.90 -24.02 -20.37
N GLU A 142 5.57 -23.91 -20.31
CA GLU A 142 4.64 -24.75 -21.08
C GLU A 142 4.63 -24.50 -22.59
N THR A 143 4.91 -23.27 -23.01
CA THR A 143 5.08 -22.88 -24.42
C THR A 143 6.50 -23.09 -24.94
N LEU A 144 7.42 -23.62 -24.11
CA LEU A 144 8.87 -23.72 -24.35
C LEU A 144 9.62 -22.38 -24.49
N ASN A 145 8.93 -21.25 -24.35
CA ASN A 145 9.49 -19.90 -24.28
C ASN A 145 10.18 -19.56 -22.93
N GLN A 146 10.62 -20.53 -22.11
CA GLN A 146 11.28 -20.26 -20.81
C GLN A 146 12.56 -19.40 -20.95
N TYR A 147 13.22 -19.49 -22.11
CA TYR A 147 14.35 -18.64 -22.51
C TYR A 147 14.04 -17.79 -23.75
N GLY A 148 12.76 -17.72 -24.14
CA GLY A 148 12.25 -16.90 -25.21
C GLY A 148 11.89 -15.50 -24.74
N SER A 149 11.19 -14.75 -25.58
CA SER A 149 10.78 -13.36 -25.32
C SER A 149 9.31 -13.07 -25.63
N GLU A 150 8.57 -14.07 -26.13
CA GLU A 150 7.16 -13.95 -26.52
C GLU A 150 6.19 -13.87 -25.34
N VAL A 151 6.53 -14.52 -24.23
CA VAL A 151 5.76 -14.50 -22.97
C VAL A 151 6.57 -13.74 -21.93
N ALA A 152 5.98 -12.72 -21.33
CA ALA A 152 6.62 -11.88 -20.32
C ALA A 152 5.68 -11.52 -19.18
N PHE A 153 6.24 -10.92 -18.13
CA PHE A 153 5.46 -10.18 -17.14
C PHE A 153 5.94 -8.72 -17.00
N GLN A 154 5.05 -7.87 -16.49
CA GLN A 154 5.35 -6.52 -16.05
C GLN A 154 4.53 -6.24 -14.78
N ILE A 155 5.19 -6.30 -13.62
CA ILE A 155 4.59 -5.91 -12.34
C ILE A 155 5.12 -4.52 -11.95
N ARG A 156 4.56 -3.93 -10.88
CA ARG A 156 5.17 -2.74 -10.27
C ARG A 156 6.65 -3.05 -9.94
N PHE A 157 7.56 -2.38 -10.64
CA PHE A 157 9.02 -2.39 -10.47
C PHE A 157 9.80 -3.67 -10.87
N GLU A 158 9.23 -4.56 -11.70
CA GLU A 158 9.98 -5.64 -12.38
C GLU A 158 9.33 -5.98 -13.71
N THR A 159 10.11 -6.23 -14.76
CA THR A 159 9.59 -6.68 -16.05
C THR A 159 10.57 -7.57 -16.82
N THR A 160 10.01 -8.41 -17.69
CA THR A 160 10.73 -9.13 -18.75
C THR A 160 10.19 -8.80 -20.15
N LYS A 161 9.41 -7.71 -20.28
CA LYS A 161 8.79 -7.27 -21.55
C LYS A 161 9.88 -6.85 -22.55
N SER A 162 9.68 -7.18 -23.81
CA SER A 162 10.56 -6.83 -24.93
C SER A 162 9.75 -6.53 -26.19
N GLN A 163 10.40 -6.04 -27.24
CA GLN A 163 9.78 -5.85 -28.56
C GLN A 163 9.23 -7.16 -29.19
N ARG A 164 9.65 -8.34 -28.71
CA ARG A 164 9.17 -9.65 -29.18
C ARG A 164 8.00 -10.21 -28.36
N THR A 165 7.56 -9.51 -27.32
CA THR A 165 6.51 -9.98 -26.40
C THR A 165 5.13 -9.92 -27.05
N LYS A 166 4.47 -11.07 -27.16
CA LYS A 166 3.11 -11.26 -27.69
C LYS A 166 2.06 -11.41 -26.59
N LEU A 167 2.44 -12.02 -25.47
CA LEU A 167 1.64 -12.21 -24.26
C LEU A 167 2.33 -11.57 -23.06
N LEU A 168 1.63 -10.66 -22.39
CA LEU A 168 2.09 -9.94 -21.23
C LEU A 168 1.16 -10.16 -20.03
N PHE A 169 1.68 -10.81 -18.99
CA PHE A 169 1.03 -10.79 -17.68
C PHE A 169 1.35 -9.48 -16.95
N LEU A 170 0.36 -8.84 -16.33
CA LEU A 170 0.60 -7.62 -15.54
C LEU A 170 -0.36 -7.48 -14.35
N THR A 171 -0.03 -6.61 -13.40
CA THR A 171 -0.97 -6.22 -12.33
C THR A 171 -2.03 -5.25 -12.84
N GLU A 172 -3.27 -5.38 -12.37
CA GLU A 172 -4.43 -4.56 -12.78
C GLU A 172 -4.13 -3.05 -12.73
N GLY A 173 -3.62 -2.55 -11.60
CA GLY A 173 -3.25 -1.15 -11.43
C GLY A 173 -2.13 -0.65 -12.36
N LEU A 174 -1.38 -1.57 -13.02
CA LEU A 174 -0.43 -1.21 -14.06
C LEU A 174 -1.07 -1.17 -15.47
N LEU A 175 -2.17 -1.90 -15.70
CA LEU A 175 -2.98 -1.70 -16.90
C LEU A 175 -3.72 -0.36 -16.82
N LEU A 176 -4.31 -0.03 -15.66
CA LEU A 176 -4.84 1.32 -15.39
C LEU A 176 -3.78 2.41 -15.60
N ARG A 177 -2.55 2.23 -15.07
CA ARG A 177 -1.44 3.20 -15.32
C ARG A 177 -1.03 3.30 -16.80
N GLN A 178 -1.37 2.32 -17.63
CA GLN A 178 -1.21 2.42 -19.08
C GLN A 178 -2.37 3.18 -19.73
N MET A 179 -3.61 3.00 -19.26
CA MET A 179 -4.78 3.75 -19.74
C MET A 179 -4.63 5.27 -19.56
N GLU A 180 -3.98 5.75 -18.50
CA GLU A 180 -3.73 7.20 -18.31
C GLU A 180 -2.73 7.80 -19.32
N LYS A 181 -1.97 6.95 -20.03
CA LYS A 181 -1.00 7.37 -21.07
C LYS A 181 -1.43 6.97 -22.50
N ASP A 182 -2.42 6.08 -22.60
CA ASP A 182 -2.84 5.37 -23.81
C ASP A 182 -4.28 4.90 -23.55
N SER A 183 -5.24 5.83 -23.60
CA SER A 183 -6.64 5.60 -23.19
C SER A 183 -7.38 4.62 -24.11
N LEU A 184 -6.89 4.42 -25.33
CA LEU A 184 -7.39 3.42 -26.26
C LEU A 184 -6.70 2.05 -26.12
N LEU A 185 -5.63 1.95 -25.34
CA LEU A 185 -4.80 0.74 -25.17
C LEU A 185 -4.39 0.10 -26.51
N GLU A 186 -3.96 0.91 -27.48
CA GLU A 186 -3.70 0.50 -28.88
C GLU A 186 -2.73 -0.68 -29.00
N LYS A 187 -1.85 -0.83 -28.00
CA LYS A 187 -0.83 -1.88 -27.90
C LYS A 187 -1.38 -3.27 -27.60
N TYR A 188 -2.70 -3.39 -27.33
CA TYR A 188 -3.37 -4.64 -27.01
C TYR A 188 -4.57 -4.89 -27.94
N ASN A 189 -4.69 -6.15 -28.38
CA ASN A 189 -5.82 -6.65 -29.19
C ASN A 189 -6.73 -7.57 -28.36
N VAL A 190 -6.20 -8.20 -27.31
CA VAL A 190 -6.99 -8.97 -26.34
C VAL A 190 -6.57 -8.60 -24.92
N ILE A 191 -7.54 -8.32 -24.06
CA ILE A 191 -7.35 -8.13 -22.62
C ILE A 191 -8.08 -9.27 -21.90
N ILE A 192 -7.34 -10.00 -21.06
CA ILE A 192 -7.88 -10.99 -20.14
C ILE A 192 -7.84 -10.39 -18.74
N LEU A 193 -8.99 -10.33 -18.07
CA LEU A 193 -9.08 -10.08 -16.64
C LEU A 193 -9.27 -11.42 -15.93
N ASP A 194 -8.36 -11.79 -15.04
CA ASP A 194 -8.39 -13.05 -14.31
C ASP A 194 -8.71 -12.84 -12.83
N GLU A 195 -9.23 -13.88 -12.18
CA GLU A 195 -9.64 -13.87 -10.77
C GLU A 195 -10.67 -12.77 -10.40
N VAL A 196 -11.46 -12.26 -11.37
CA VAL A 196 -12.41 -11.12 -11.20
C VAL A 196 -13.44 -11.29 -10.07
N HIS A 197 -13.66 -12.54 -9.65
CA HIS A 197 -14.51 -12.92 -8.54
C HIS A 197 -13.99 -12.50 -7.15
N GLU A 198 -12.73 -12.05 -7.02
CA GLU A 198 -12.23 -11.47 -5.77
C GLU A 198 -12.72 -10.03 -5.53
N ARG A 199 -13.28 -9.37 -6.56
CA ARG A 199 -13.99 -8.07 -6.47
C ARG A 199 -13.20 -6.96 -5.75
N HIS A 200 -11.93 -6.83 -6.11
CA HIS A 200 -11.04 -5.75 -5.69
C HIS A 200 -11.44 -4.42 -6.34
N LEU A 201 -11.24 -3.31 -5.63
CA LEU A 201 -11.59 -1.96 -6.08
C LEU A 201 -10.95 -1.58 -7.43
N THR A 202 -9.70 -2.03 -7.62
CA THR A 202 -8.90 -1.82 -8.84
C THR A 202 -9.44 -2.64 -10.02
N SER A 203 -9.97 -3.83 -9.76
CA SER A 203 -10.53 -4.73 -10.78
C SER A 203 -11.89 -4.21 -11.27
N ASP A 204 -12.78 -3.84 -10.35
CA ASP A 204 -14.10 -3.27 -10.66
C ASP A 204 -13.98 -1.94 -11.43
N LEU A 205 -13.02 -1.08 -11.08
CA LEU A 205 -12.72 0.15 -11.85
C LEU A 205 -12.28 -0.18 -13.29
N LEU A 206 -11.35 -1.11 -13.42
CA LEU A 206 -10.81 -1.54 -14.71
C LEU A 206 -11.87 -2.19 -15.59
N ILE A 207 -12.80 -2.96 -15.01
CA ILE A 207 -13.94 -3.56 -15.72
C ILE A 207 -14.86 -2.46 -16.30
N GLY A 208 -15.19 -1.43 -15.52
CA GLY A 208 -16.04 -0.34 -16.00
C GLY A 208 -15.38 0.52 -17.08
N LEU A 209 -14.09 0.82 -16.93
CA LEU A 209 -13.30 1.53 -17.95
C LEU A 209 -13.14 0.69 -19.23
N LEU A 210 -13.02 -0.64 -19.12
CA LEU A 210 -12.95 -1.52 -20.29
C LEU A 210 -14.30 -1.75 -20.95
N ARG A 211 -15.43 -1.65 -20.25
CA ARG A 211 -16.78 -1.61 -20.86
C ARG A 211 -16.94 -0.37 -21.75
N ASP A 212 -16.55 0.79 -21.23
CA ASP A 212 -16.51 2.04 -22.02
C ASP A 212 -15.55 1.92 -23.22
N LEU A 213 -14.34 1.39 -23.04
CA LEU A 213 -13.38 1.19 -24.13
C LEU A 213 -13.88 0.19 -25.19
N CYS A 214 -14.59 -0.87 -24.82
CA CYS A 214 -15.20 -1.79 -25.79
C CYS A 214 -16.21 -1.06 -26.70
N SER A 215 -16.99 -0.09 -26.19
CA SER A 215 -17.87 0.73 -27.02
C SER A 215 -17.14 1.65 -28.02
N LYS A 216 -15.84 1.88 -27.81
CA LYS A 216 -14.97 2.76 -28.63
C LYS A 216 -14.00 1.99 -29.54
N ARG A 217 -13.82 0.68 -29.29
CA ARG A 217 -12.93 -0.23 -30.04
C ARG A 217 -13.59 -1.59 -30.26
N GLU A 218 -14.37 -1.72 -31.34
CA GLU A 218 -14.97 -2.99 -31.78
C GLU A 218 -13.93 -4.10 -32.04
N ASP A 219 -12.68 -3.73 -32.37
CA ASP A 219 -11.57 -4.66 -32.62
C ASP A 219 -11.01 -5.31 -31.34
N LEU A 220 -11.15 -4.63 -30.20
CA LEU A 220 -10.63 -5.07 -28.91
C LEU A 220 -11.47 -6.23 -28.36
N LYS A 221 -10.81 -7.34 -28.02
CA LYS A 221 -11.46 -8.49 -27.37
C LYS A 221 -11.22 -8.48 -25.86
N LEU A 222 -12.26 -8.76 -25.08
CA LEU A 222 -12.23 -8.82 -23.61
C LEU A 222 -12.60 -10.22 -23.12
N ILE A 223 -11.79 -10.79 -22.22
CA ILE A 223 -12.10 -12.06 -21.55
C ILE A 223 -12.16 -11.83 -20.04
N LEU A 224 -13.24 -12.25 -19.39
CA LEU A 224 -13.36 -12.28 -17.92
C LEU A 224 -13.24 -13.72 -17.43
N MET A 225 -12.30 -14.00 -16.52
CA MET A 225 -12.08 -15.33 -15.98
C MET A 225 -12.43 -15.40 -14.48
N SER A 226 -13.40 -16.26 -14.14
CA SER A 226 -13.92 -16.44 -12.78
C SER A 226 -13.68 -17.85 -12.23
N ALA A 227 -13.41 -17.97 -10.93
CA ALA A 227 -13.36 -19.26 -10.22
C ALA A 227 -14.62 -19.56 -9.40
N THR A 228 -15.67 -18.73 -9.49
CA THR A 228 -16.93 -18.91 -8.74
C THR A 228 -18.17 -18.67 -9.60
N ILE A 229 -19.32 -19.09 -9.06
CA ILE A 229 -20.60 -19.24 -9.78
C ILE A 229 -21.40 -17.92 -9.91
N ASN A 230 -20.96 -16.80 -9.33
CA ASN A 230 -21.61 -15.49 -9.54
C ASN A 230 -21.33 -14.94 -10.94
N LEU A 231 -21.95 -15.57 -11.94
CA LEU A 231 -21.82 -15.27 -13.36
C LEU A 231 -22.95 -14.36 -13.83
N ASP A 232 -24.12 -14.43 -13.18
CA ASP A 232 -25.28 -13.62 -13.53
C ASP A 232 -25.03 -12.12 -13.34
N LEU A 233 -24.22 -11.73 -12.34
CA LEU A 233 -23.75 -10.35 -12.18
C LEU A 233 -22.95 -9.86 -13.40
N PHE A 234 -21.91 -10.60 -13.80
CA PHE A 234 -21.06 -10.22 -14.95
C PHE A 234 -21.79 -10.33 -16.29
N LYS A 235 -22.71 -11.29 -16.43
CA LYS A 235 -23.55 -11.51 -17.62
C LYS A 235 -24.67 -10.45 -17.75
N GLY A 236 -25.20 -9.96 -16.64
CA GLY A 236 -26.11 -8.81 -16.63
C GLY A 236 -25.39 -7.49 -16.90
N TYR A 237 -24.14 -7.36 -16.44
CA TYR A 237 -23.32 -6.16 -16.66
C TYR A 237 -22.74 -6.08 -18.10
N PHE A 238 -22.37 -7.22 -18.69
CA PHE A 238 -22.01 -7.35 -20.11
C PHE A 238 -23.11 -8.09 -20.87
N GLU A 239 -24.20 -7.38 -21.16
CA GLU A 239 -25.35 -7.90 -21.90
C GLU A 239 -24.92 -8.61 -23.20
N GLY A 240 -25.45 -9.81 -23.42
CA GLY A 240 -25.14 -10.63 -24.60
C GLY A 240 -23.83 -11.42 -24.56
N ALA A 241 -22.94 -11.20 -23.58
CA ALA A 241 -21.67 -11.93 -23.52
C ALA A 241 -21.86 -13.45 -23.30
N PRO A 242 -21.30 -14.33 -24.17
CA PRO A 242 -21.35 -15.77 -23.96
C PRO A 242 -20.52 -16.21 -22.74
N VAL A 243 -20.95 -17.32 -22.13
CA VAL A 243 -20.34 -17.87 -20.91
C VAL A 243 -19.91 -19.33 -21.13
N VAL A 244 -18.60 -19.59 -21.12
CA VAL A 244 -18.02 -20.95 -21.15
C VAL A 244 -17.80 -21.42 -19.72
N GLN A 245 -18.61 -22.37 -19.26
CA GLN A 245 -18.44 -23.01 -17.94
C GLN A 245 -17.61 -24.30 -18.05
N VAL A 246 -16.60 -24.43 -17.19
CA VAL A 246 -15.66 -25.55 -17.12
C VAL A 246 -15.72 -26.17 -15.71
N PRO A 247 -16.08 -27.45 -15.56
CA PRO A 247 -16.12 -28.09 -14.23
C PRO A 247 -14.72 -28.25 -13.64
N GLY A 248 -14.59 -28.11 -12.32
CA GLY A 248 -13.36 -28.39 -11.60
C GLY A 248 -12.95 -29.87 -11.62
N ARG A 249 -11.64 -30.12 -11.60
CA ARG A 249 -11.05 -31.45 -11.37
C ARG A 249 -10.35 -31.49 -10.01
N LEU A 250 -11.15 -31.49 -8.95
CA LEU A 250 -10.71 -31.82 -7.60
C LEU A 250 -10.83 -33.33 -7.37
N PHE A 251 -9.93 -33.90 -6.58
CA PHE A 251 -10.15 -35.21 -5.98
C PHE A 251 -11.30 -35.14 -4.96
N PRO A 252 -11.94 -36.27 -4.61
CA PRO A 252 -12.97 -36.30 -3.56
C PRO A 252 -12.44 -35.72 -2.24
N ILE A 253 -13.25 -34.84 -1.63
CA ILE A 253 -12.97 -34.22 -0.33
C ILE A 253 -14.12 -34.59 0.61
N ASP A 254 -13.80 -35.34 1.66
CA ASP A 254 -14.72 -35.60 2.77
C ASP A 254 -14.90 -34.32 3.60
N VAL A 255 -16.13 -33.97 3.97
CA VAL A 255 -16.45 -32.75 4.74
C VAL A 255 -17.02 -33.14 6.09
N ARG A 256 -16.26 -32.86 7.15
CA ARG A 256 -16.60 -33.26 8.52
C ARG A 256 -16.94 -32.04 9.36
N TRP A 257 -18.18 -32.00 9.84
CA TRP A 257 -18.66 -30.96 10.73
C TRP A 257 -18.29 -31.30 12.18
N HIS A 258 -17.41 -30.50 12.76
CA HIS A 258 -16.98 -30.57 14.15
C HIS A 258 -17.29 -29.24 14.85
N PRO A 259 -18.57 -28.84 14.97
CA PRO A 259 -18.93 -27.60 15.67
C PRO A 259 -18.32 -27.58 17.06
N ILE A 260 -17.56 -26.53 17.36
CA ILE A 260 -17.02 -26.32 18.71
C ILE A 260 -18.22 -26.18 19.65
N LYS A 261 -18.43 -27.19 20.50
CA LYS A 261 -19.44 -27.13 21.56
C LYS A 261 -19.06 -25.99 22.50
N GLN A 262 -19.80 -24.89 22.43
CA GLN A 262 -19.64 -23.77 23.34
C GLN A 262 -19.96 -24.24 24.77
N PHE A 263 -18.92 -24.45 25.59
CA PHE A 263 -19.02 -24.65 27.04
C PHE A 263 -19.37 -23.32 27.76
N ILE A 264 -20.46 -22.69 27.31
CA ILE A 264 -20.89 -21.35 27.72
C ILE A 264 -21.43 -21.31 29.15
N GLU A 265 -21.95 -22.43 29.67
CA GLU A 265 -22.68 -22.48 30.94
C GLU A 265 -21.82 -22.34 32.22
N GLN A 266 -20.49 -22.28 32.13
CA GLN A 266 -19.60 -22.17 33.31
C GLN A 266 -18.46 -21.14 33.18
N SER A 267 -18.49 -20.25 32.19
CA SER A 267 -17.46 -19.21 32.01
C SER A 267 -18.02 -17.81 31.72
N GLU A 268 -18.70 -17.22 32.72
CA GLU A 268 -19.19 -15.83 32.67
C GLU A 268 -18.08 -14.78 32.42
N LYS A 269 -16.81 -15.16 32.59
CA LYS A 269 -15.64 -14.37 32.19
C LYS A 269 -15.45 -14.42 30.68
N LYS A 270 -16.04 -13.45 29.97
CA LYS A 270 -15.89 -13.19 28.52
C LYS A 270 -14.43 -12.95 28.09
N THR A 271 -13.60 -14.00 28.04
CA THR A 271 -12.31 -13.95 27.35
C THR A 271 -12.53 -14.18 25.86
N HIS A 272 -12.36 -13.14 25.03
CA HIS A 272 -12.40 -13.20 23.56
C HIS A 272 -11.20 -13.97 22.94
N LYS A 273 -10.67 -14.98 23.64
CA LYS A 273 -9.54 -15.79 23.18
C LYS A 273 -10.07 -17.02 22.43
N ILE A 274 -9.35 -17.41 21.39
CA ILE A 274 -9.61 -18.66 20.67
C ILE A 274 -9.30 -19.86 21.58
N ASP A 275 -10.12 -20.91 21.49
CA ASP A 275 -9.82 -22.19 22.11
C ASP A 275 -8.92 -23.03 21.16
N PRO A 276 -7.70 -23.41 21.57
CA PRO A 276 -6.80 -24.24 20.76
C PRO A 276 -7.14 -25.75 20.81
N GLU A 277 -7.87 -26.23 21.82
CA GLU A 277 -8.12 -27.67 22.03
C GLU A 277 -8.84 -28.35 20.85
N PRO A 278 -9.86 -27.72 20.19
CA PRO A 278 -10.47 -28.28 18.99
C PRO A 278 -9.46 -28.53 17.86
N TYR A 279 -8.45 -27.68 17.69
CA TYR A 279 -7.43 -27.83 16.65
C TYR A 279 -6.47 -28.98 16.99
N LEU A 280 -6.04 -29.07 18.25
CA LEU A 280 -5.23 -30.18 18.76
C LEU A 280 -5.96 -31.51 18.56
N ARG A 281 -7.24 -31.57 18.93
CA ARG A 281 -8.06 -32.78 18.80
C ARG A 281 -8.25 -33.24 17.36
N ILE A 282 -8.24 -32.34 16.37
CA ILE A 282 -8.23 -32.73 14.95
C ILE A 282 -6.87 -33.33 14.55
N LEU A 283 -5.73 -32.80 15.01
CA LEU A 283 -4.42 -33.43 14.73
C LEU A 283 -4.33 -34.83 15.37
N GLU A 284 -4.78 -34.99 16.62
CA GLU A 284 -4.86 -36.31 17.25
C GLU A 284 -5.71 -37.29 16.42
N LEU A 285 -6.84 -36.84 15.88
CA LEU A 285 -7.73 -37.68 15.07
C LEU A 285 -7.09 -38.04 13.72
N ILE A 286 -6.30 -37.15 13.13
CA ILE A 286 -5.52 -37.42 11.92
C ILE A 286 -4.46 -38.50 12.20
N ASP A 287 -3.71 -38.40 13.30
CA ASP A 287 -2.68 -39.39 13.64
C ASP A 287 -3.25 -40.74 14.07
N LYS A 288 -4.43 -40.75 14.74
CA LYS A 288 -5.17 -41.97 15.09
C LYS A 288 -5.82 -42.65 13.87
N GLN A 289 -6.12 -41.92 12.79
CA GLN A 289 -6.77 -42.46 11.58
C GLN A 289 -5.80 -42.74 10.41
N PHE A 290 -4.66 -42.04 10.33
CA PHE A 290 -3.73 -42.12 9.20
C PHE A 290 -2.28 -42.35 9.67
N PRO A 291 -1.65 -43.49 9.35
CA PRO A 291 -0.29 -43.78 9.79
C PRO A 291 0.72 -42.77 9.23
N SER A 292 1.80 -42.50 9.97
CA SER A 292 2.85 -41.52 9.60
C SER A 292 3.55 -41.80 8.26
N THR A 293 3.52 -43.05 7.79
CA THR A 293 3.98 -43.43 6.45
C THR A 293 3.12 -42.85 5.31
N GLN A 294 1.86 -42.49 5.59
CA GLN A 294 0.97 -41.86 4.63
C GLN A 294 1.11 -40.33 4.69
N ARG A 295 1.70 -39.76 3.62
CA ARG A 295 1.82 -38.31 3.41
C ARG A 295 0.44 -37.63 3.39
N GLY A 296 0.41 -36.40 3.91
CA GLY A 296 -0.75 -35.53 3.94
C GLY A 296 -0.53 -34.43 4.96
N ASP A 297 -0.26 -33.22 4.48
CA ASP A 297 -0.04 -32.05 5.33
C ASP A 297 -1.38 -31.41 5.75
N ALA A 298 -1.36 -30.71 6.87
CA ALA A 298 -2.50 -29.97 7.41
C ALA A 298 -2.39 -28.46 7.16
N LEU A 299 -3.51 -27.83 6.80
CA LEU A 299 -3.65 -26.38 6.63
C LEU A 299 -4.82 -25.90 7.51
N ILE A 300 -4.52 -25.05 8.49
CA ILE A 300 -5.50 -24.49 9.43
C ILE A 300 -5.80 -23.03 9.03
N PHE A 301 -7.08 -22.72 8.78
CA PHE A 301 -7.54 -21.36 8.50
C PHE A 301 -8.04 -20.66 9.77
N LEU A 302 -7.36 -19.58 10.15
CA LEU A 302 -7.64 -18.73 11.30
C LEU A 302 -7.88 -17.27 10.86
N ASN A 303 -8.49 -16.47 11.73
CA ASN A 303 -8.93 -15.11 11.41
C ASN A 303 -7.84 -14.03 11.59
N GLY A 304 -6.88 -14.23 12.50
CA GLY A 304 -5.84 -13.24 12.81
C GLY A 304 -4.53 -13.83 13.35
N VAL A 305 -3.54 -12.95 13.56
CA VAL A 305 -2.19 -13.32 14.00
C VAL A 305 -2.17 -13.77 15.47
N ALA A 306 -2.97 -13.15 16.33
CA ALA A 306 -3.06 -13.51 17.75
C ALA A 306 -3.57 -14.95 17.93
N GLU A 307 -4.57 -15.33 17.13
CA GLU A 307 -5.13 -16.66 17.08
C GLU A 307 -4.14 -17.67 16.48
N ILE A 308 -3.42 -17.29 15.42
CA ILE A 308 -2.32 -18.11 14.87
C ILE A 308 -1.25 -18.39 15.92
N SER A 309 -0.76 -17.39 16.66
CA SER A 309 0.25 -17.60 17.70
C SER A 309 -0.28 -18.49 18.84
N MET A 310 -1.48 -18.22 19.36
CA MET A 310 -2.07 -18.97 20.47
C MET A 310 -2.32 -20.44 20.13
N VAL A 311 -2.78 -20.74 18.90
CA VAL A 311 -2.93 -22.13 18.45
C VAL A 311 -1.56 -22.75 18.10
N ALA A 312 -0.62 -22.01 17.51
CA ALA A 312 0.71 -22.52 17.18
C ALA A 312 1.51 -22.93 18.43
N GLU A 313 1.49 -22.14 19.50
CA GLU A 313 2.11 -22.45 20.80
C GLU A 313 1.55 -23.76 21.40
N HIS A 314 0.22 -23.93 21.38
CA HIS A 314 -0.42 -25.12 21.93
C HIS A 314 -0.19 -26.38 21.07
N LEU A 315 -0.20 -26.24 19.73
CA LEU A 315 0.11 -27.34 18.82
C LEU A 315 1.60 -27.72 18.86
N LYS A 316 2.49 -26.77 19.13
CA LYS A 316 3.93 -27.01 19.30
C LYS A 316 4.21 -27.97 20.46
N ASN A 317 3.56 -27.78 21.61
CA ASN A 317 3.71 -28.67 22.77
C ASN A 317 3.39 -30.14 22.42
N TYR A 318 2.34 -30.38 21.62
CA TYR A 318 1.99 -31.72 21.13
C TYR A 318 2.98 -32.24 20.06
N ALA A 319 3.46 -31.35 19.20
CA ALA A 319 4.40 -31.67 18.15
C ALA A 319 5.80 -32.05 18.70
N GLU A 320 6.27 -31.38 19.75
CA GLU A 320 7.53 -31.71 20.44
C GLU A 320 7.45 -33.09 21.15
N GLN A 321 6.28 -33.45 21.69
CA GLN A 321 6.03 -34.74 22.33
C GLN A 321 5.92 -35.90 21.31
N THR A 322 5.16 -35.71 20.24
CA THR A 322 4.88 -36.76 19.24
C THR A 322 5.96 -36.88 18.16
N LYS A 323 6.64 -35.78 17.84
CA LYS A 323 7.56 -35.62 16.70
C LYS A 323 6.95 -35.95 15.33
N GLY A 324 5.63 -35.99 15.24
CA GLY A 324 4.89 -36.26 14.00
C GLY A 324 4.62 -35.02 13.15
N TRP A 325 4.77 -33.81 13.72
CA TRP A 325 4.37 -32.55 13.10
C TRP A 325 5.45 -31.47 13.15
N ILE A 326 5.58 -30.71 12.06
CA ILE A 326 6.30 -29.44 12.02
C ILE A 326 5.25 -28.32 11.97
N ILE A 327 5.33 -27.38 12.91
CA ILE A 327 4.33 -26.30 13.08
C ILE A 327 4.86 -25.02 12.45
N LEU A 328 4.14 -24.50 11.44
CA LEU A 328 4.51 -23.31 10.67
C LEU A 328 3.39 -22.28 10.71
N MET A 329 3.74 -20.99 10.72
CA MET A 329 2.80 -19.86 10.60
C MET A 329 2.87 -19.27 9.19
N LEU A 330 1.74 -18.74 8.69
CA LEU A 330 1.65 -18.11 7.36
C LEU A 330 0.66 -16.93 7.37
N HIS A 331 1.16 -15.73 7.71
CA HIS A 331 0.41 -14.48 7.68
C HIS A 331 1.23 -13.35 7.03
N SER A 332 0.54 -12.29 6.58
CA SER A 332 1.08 -11.21 5.74
C SER A 332 2.09 -10.27 6.42
N THR A 333 2.35 -10.45 7.72
CA THR A 333 3.36 -9.68 8.48
C THR A 333 4.66 -10.45 8.71
N LEU A 334 4.73 -11.73 8.33
CA LEU A 334 5.98 -12.48 8.28
C LEU A 334 6.89 -11.95 7.16
N SER A 335 8.20 -12.09 7.32
CA SER A 335 9.16 -11.89 6.23
C SER A 335 8.90 -12.86 5.08
N VAL A 336 9.40 -12.52 3.88
CA VAL A 336 9.27 -13.41 2.70
C VAL A 336 9.93 -14.77 2.96
N GLU A 337 11.02 -14.80 3.72
CA GLU A 337 11.81 -16.01 3.97
C GLU A 337 11.13 -16.97 4.95
N GLU A 338 10.36 -16.46 5.91
CA GLU A 338 9.46 -17.26 6.76
C GLU A 338 8.28 -17.80 5.94
N GLN A 339 7.68 -16.96 5.09
CA GLN A 339 6.57 -17.38 4.22
C GLN A 339 7.00 -18.50 3.26
N ASP A 340 8.21 -18.46 2.70
CA ASP A 340 8.70 -19.47 1.77
C ASP A 340 8.92 -20.86 2.40
N LYS A 341 9.14 -20.96 3.73
CA LYS A 341 9.31 -22.24 4.44
C LYS A 341 8.12 -23.20 4.28
N VAL A 342 6.93 -22.68 3.96
CA VAL A 342 5.73 -23.52 3.75
C VAL A 342 5.83 -24.39 2.48
N PHE A 343 6.71 -24.05 1.54
CA PHE A 343 6.92 -24.79 0.28
C PHE A 343 7.98 -25.90 0.38
N ASP A 344 8.80 -25.91 1.43
CA ASP A 344 9.79 -26.97 1.67
C ASP A 344 9.12 -28.31 2.04
N GLN A 345 9.84 -29.43 1.89
CA GLN A 345 9.31 -30.76 2.19
C GLN A 345 9.55 -31.15 3.66
N ALA A 346 8.56 -31.79 4.29
CA ALA A 346 8.79 -32.48 5.56
C ALA A 346 9.64 -33.76 5.37
N PRO A 347 10.40 -34.17 6.39
CA PRO A 347 11.04 -35.49 6.44
C PRO A 347 10.05 -36.65 6.28
N THR A 348 10.54 -37.79 5.79
CA THR A 348 9.75 -39.02 5.71
C THR A 348 9.29 -39.46 7.10
N GLY A 349 7.98 -39.59 7.30
CA GLY A 349 7.37 -39.93 8.59
C GLY A 349 6.87 -38.72 9.39
N VAL A 350 7.08 -37.49 8.91
CA VAL A 350 6.67 -36.24 9.55
C VAL A 350 5.74 -35.46 8.61
N ARG A 351 4.77 -34.72 9.18
CA ARG A 351 3.78 -33.89 8.47
C ARG A 351 4.01 -32.40 8.74
N LYS A 352 3.63 -31.52 7.83
CA LYS A 352 3.52 -30.08 8.12
C LYS A 352 2.12 -29.76 8.64
N CYS A 353 2.04 -28.89 9.65
CA CYS A 353 0.82 -28.19 10.03
C CYS A 353 1.06 -26.68 9.83
N ILE A 354 0.32 -26.07 8.90
CA ILE A 354 0.48 -24.68 8.50
C ILE A 354 -0.73 -23.89 8.99
N LEU A 355 -0.51 -22.92 9.87
CA LEU A 355 -1.55 -22.04 10.42
C LEU A 355 -1.56 -20.73 9.63
N SER A 356 -2.66 -20.45 8.93
CA SER A 356 -2.73 -19.33 7.99
C SER A 356 -4.03 -18.53 8.08
N THR A 357 -3.96 -17.29 7.63
CA THR A 357 -5.14 -16.47 7.32
C THR A 357 -5.67 -16.79 5.91
N ASN A 358 -6.49 -15.93 5.32
CA ASN A 358 -6.93 -16.02 3.92
C ASN A 358 -5.77 -15.95 2.88
N VAL A 359 -4.52 -15.71 3.29
CA VAL A 359 -3.34 -15.76 2.40
C VAL A 359 -3.26 -17.08 1.62
N ALA A 360 -3.55 -18.22 2.26
CA ALA A 360 -3.53 -19.54 1.64
C ALA A 360 -4.81 -19.90 0.83
N GLU A 361 -5.83 -19.04 0.82
CA GLU A 361 -7.16 -19.33 0.26
C GLU A 361 -7.19 -19.27 -1.26
N THR A 362 -6.61 -18.22 -1.85
CA THR A 362 -6.37 -18.05 -3.30
C THR A 362 -4.87 -17.97 -3.59
N SER A 363 -4.21 -16.94 -3.05
CA SER A 363 -2.85 -16.45 -3.39
C SER A 363 -1.72 -17.48 -3.48
N VAL A 364 -1.67 -18.45 -2.57
CA VAL A 364 -0.50 -19.32 -2.34
C VAL A 364 -0.87 -20.78 -2.56
N THR A 365 -0.14 -21.52 -3.40
CA THR A 365 -0.40 -22.94 -3.70
C THR A 365 0.61 -23.87 -3.01
N ILE A 366 0.26 -24.36 -1.83
CA ILE A 366 1.05 -25.38 -1.11
C ILE A 366 0.68 -26.77 -1.65
N ASP A 367 1.64 -27.47 -2.24
CA ASP A 367 1.49 -28.88 -2.59
C ASP A 367 1.64 -29.77 -1.35
N GLY A 368 0.89 -30.87 -1.29
CA GLY A 368 0.93 -31.86 -0.20
C GLY A 368 -0.16 -31.72 0.86
N ILE A 369 -0.90 -30.60 0.88
CA ILE A 369 -2.08 -30.43 1.75
C ILE A 369 -3.11 -31.52 1.44
N ARG A 370 -3.54 -32.22 2.47
CA ARG A 370 -4.59 -33.25 2.43
C ARG A 370 -5.66 -33.03 3.49
N PHE A 371 -5.30 -32.37 4.59
CA PHE A 371 -6.22 -32.04 5.67
C PHE A 371 -6.38 -30.51 5.74
N VAL A 372 -7.61 -30.02 5.63
CA VAL A 372 -7.94 -28.61 5.86
C VAL A 372 -8.76 -28.52 7.13
N ILE A 373 -8.39 -27.63 8.04
CA ILE A 373 -9.13 -27.32 9.26
C ILE A 373 -9.60 -25.88 9.17
N GLU A 374 -10.91 -25.66 9.30
CA GLU A 374 -11.54 -24.38 9.00
C GLU A 374 -12.30 -23.84 10.21
N SER A 375 -11.84 -22.72 10.77
CA SER A 375 -12.52 -21.99 11.86
C SER A 375 -13.87 -21.40 11.47
N GLY A 376 -14.12 -21.22 10.17
CA GLY A 376 -15.26 -20.48 9.63
C GLY A 376 -15.13 -18.96 9.73
N LYS A 377 -14.04 -18.43 10.28
CA LYS A 377 -13.85 -16.99 10.53
C LYS A 377 -12.85 -16.34 9.57
N VAL A 378 -12.96 -15.02 9.44
CA VAL A 378 -12.01 -14.14 8.75
C VAL A 378 -12.10 -12.73 9.35
N ASN A 379 -10.96 -12.07 9.59
CA ASN A 379 -10.94 -10.64 9.92
C ASN A 379 -10.84 -9.84 8.62
N LEU A 380 -11.74 -8.88 8.40
CA LEU A 380 -11.75 -7.99 7.23
C LEU A 380 -11.68 -6.52 7.68
N ILE A 381 -10.99 -5.69 6.90
CA ILE A 381 -11.02 -4.24 7.08
C ILE A 381 -12.35 -3.73 6.54
N LYS A 382 -13.08 -2.99 7.39
CA LYS A 382 -14.28 -2.24 7.04
C LYS A 382 -14.06 -0.77 7.35
N HIS A 383 -14.25 0.09 6.36
CA HIS A 383 -14.37 1.53 6.57
C HIS A 383 -15.70 1.82 7.26
N GLU A 384 -15.66 2.66 8.31
CA GLU A 384 -16.85 3.14 9.01
C GLU A 384 -17.17 4.58 8.53
N PRO A 385 -18.22 4.77 7.70
CA PRO A 385 -18.53 6.09 7.12
C PRO A 385 -18.78 7.15 8.18
N GLY A 386 -18.31 8.37 7.92
CA GLY A 386 -18.43 9.52 8.82
C GLY A 386 -17.45 9.52 10.00
N THR A 387 -16.81 8.39 10.33
CA THR A 387 -15.71 8.35 11.32
C THR A 387 -14.32 8.25 10.69
N GLY A 388 -14.23 8.08 9.36
CA GLY A 388 -12.98 7.91 8.61
C GLY A 388 -12.12 6.71 9.05
N THR A 389 -12.69 5.79 9.85
CA THR A 389 -11.92 4.78 10.58
C THR A 389 -11.83 3.48 9.79
N GLN A 390 -10.62 2.91 9.71
CA GLN A 390 -10.43 1.55 9.23
C GLN A 390 -10.58 0.59 10.41
N LYS A 391 -11.69 -0.17 10.46
CA LYS A 391 -11.99 -1.10 11.54
C LYS A 391 -11.77 -2.54 11.11
N LEU A 392 -10.85 -3.23 11.76
CA LEU A 392 -10.60 -4.65 11.55
C LEU A 392 -11.67 -5.46 12.30
N THR A 393 -12.67 -5.95 11.58
CA THR A 393 -13.84 -6.63 12.16
C THR A 393 -13.79 -8.14 11.85
N GLU A 394 -14.15 -8.97 12.82
CA GLU A 394 -14.34 -10.41 12.63
C GLU A 394 -15.67 -10.69 11.93
N PHE A 395 -15.63 -11.51 10.88
CA PHE A 395 -16.81 -12.00 10.16
C PHE A 395 -16.74 -13.53 10.02
N TRP A 396 -17.91 -14.14 9.78
CA TRP A 396 -17.96 -15.47 9.18
C TRP A 396 -17.51 -15.40 7.71
N VAL A 397 -16.91 -16.48 7.21
CA VAL A 397 -16.59 -16.63 5.79
C VAL A 397 -17.86 -16.76 4.94
N SER A 398 -17.75 -16.39 3.67
CA SER A 398 -18.78 -16.71 2.69
C SER A 398 -18.76 -18.19 2.31
N LYS A 399 -19.89 -18.73 1.81
CA LYS A 399 -19.96 -20.11 1.31
C LYS A 399 -18.97 -20.34 0.15
N ALA A 400 -18.73 -19.34 -0.69
CA ALA A 400 -17.70 -19.37 -1.72
C ALA A 400 -16.29 -19.52 -1.12
N SER A 401 -15.91 -18.65 -0.17
CA SER A 401 -14.63 -18.70 0.56
C SER A 401 -14.41 -20.08 1.21
N ALA A 402 -15.40 -20.58 1.94
CA ALA A 402 -15.33 -21.89 2.59
C ALA A 402 -15.23 -23.06 1.61
N ASN A 403 -15.79 -22.94 0.41
CA ASN A 403 -15.64 -23.94 -0.64
C ASN A 403 -14.27 -23.87 -1.33
N GLN A 404 -13.66 -22.68 -1.47
CA GLN A 404 -12.27 -22.54 -1.93
C GLN A 404 -11.28 -23.11 -0.90
N ARG A 405 -11.48 -22.84 0.40
CA ARG A 405 -10.71 -23.43 1.52
C ARG A 405 -10.80 -24.95 1.50
N LYS A 406 -12.00 -25.52 1.46
CA LYS A 406 -12.24 -26.96 1.24
C LYS A 406 -11.46 -27.51 0.04
N GLY A 407 -11.50 -26.80 -1.10
CA GLY A 407 -10.81 -27.17 -2.34
C GLY A 407 -9.28 -27.29 -2.24
N ARG A 408 -8.65 -26.77 -1.18
CA ARG A 408 -7.20 -26.93 -0.93
C ARG A 408 -6.82 -28.37 -0.58
N ALA A 409 -7.72 -29.13 0.03
CA ALA A 409 -7.49 -30.54 0.41
C ALA A 409 -7.48 -31.52 -0.77
N GLY A 410 -8.16 -31.19 -1.88
CA GLY A 410 -8.41 -32.10 -3.01
C GLY A 410 -7.53 -31.89 -4.22
N ARG A 411 -6.34 -31.30 -4.07
CA ARG A 411 -5.47 -30.91 -5.22
C ARG A 411 -4.50 -32.00 -5.66
N THR A 412 -3.88 -32.69 -4.70
CA THR A 412 -2.85 -33.72 -4.95
C THR A 412 -3.36 -35.16 -4.82
N GLY A 413 -4.50 -35.34 -4.13
CA GLY A 413 -5.16 -36.61 -3.91
C GLY A 413 -6.42 -36.43 -3.04
N PRO A 414 -7.10 -37.53 -2.66
CA PRO A 414 -8.31 -37.46 -1.82
C PRO A 414 -8.01 -36.91 -0.40
N GLY A 415 -8.78 -35.90 0.00
CA GLY A 415 -8.54 -35.11 1.21
C GLY A 415 -9.75 -35.03 2.15
N ILE A 416 -9.58 -34.31 3.26
CA ILE A 416 -10.62 -34.07 4.27
C ILE A 416 -10.63 -32.59 4.66
N CYS A 417 -11.82 -32.01 4.75
CA CYS A 417 -12.06 -30.67 5.26
C CYS A 417 -12.87 -30.77 6.57
N TYR A 418 -12.21 -30.45 7.69
CA TYR A 418 -12.80 -30.37 9.01
C TYR A 418 -13.29 -28.94 9.26
N ARG A 419 -14.60 -28.75 9.42
CA ARG A 419 -15.22 -27.44 9.69
C ARG A 419 -15.60 -27.33 11.16
N LEU A 420 -15.11 -26.31 11.84
CA LEU A 420 -15.26 -26.13 13.29
C LEU A 420 -16.59 -25.45 13.70
N TYR A 421 -17.54 -25.43 12.78
CA TYR A 421 -18.87 -24.83 12.86
C TYR A 421 -19.91 -25.86 12.35
N SER A 422 -21.20 -25.63 12.62
CA SER A 422 -22.26 -26.55 12.20
C SER A 422 -22.65 -26.37 10.73
N GLN A 423 -23.31 -27.37 10.15
CA GLN A 423 -23.89 -27.25 8.81
C GLN A 423 -24.97 -26.15 8.77
N GLU A 424 -25.79 -26.03 9.80
CA GLU A 424 -26.78 -24.95 9.93
C GLU A 424 -26.13 -23.54 9.95
N GLN A 425 -24.97 -23.41 10.61
CA GLN A 425 -24.18 -22.17 10.58
C GLN A 425 -23.65 -21.89 9.16
N PHE A 426 -23.19 -22.91 8.43
CA PHE A 426 -22.78 -22.77 7.04
C PHE A 426 -23.92 -22.35 6.11
N GLU A 427 -25.11 -22.90 6.30
CA GLU A 427 -26.29 -22.57 5.49
C GLU A 427 -26.73 -21.11 5.68
N LYS A 428 -26.51 -20.55 6.89
CA LYS A 428 -26.74 -19.14 7.24
C LYS A 428 -25.63 -18.17 6.80
N MET A 429 -24.49 -18.64 6.27
CA MET A 429 -23.43 -17.76 5.74
C MET A 429 -23.85 -17.10 4.43
N GLU A 430 -23.35 -15.90 4.14
CA GLU A 430 -23.50 -15.25 2.83
C GLU A 430 -22.86 -16.11 1.73
N ASP A 431 -23.44 -16.15 0.52
CA ASP A 431 -22.92 -17.02 -0.55
C ASP A 431 -21.56 -16.53 -1.09
N PHE A 432 -21.36 -15.21 -1.13
CA PHE A 432 -20.14 -14.54 -1.61
C PHE A 432 -19.69 -13.48 -0.61
N THR A 433 -18.40 -13.16 -0.60
CA THR A 433 -17.85 -12.11 0.27
C THR A 433 -18.20 -10.73 -0.30
N GLN A 434 -18.60 -9.78 0.54
CA GLN A 434 -18.92 -8.42 0.12
C GLN A 434 -17.78 -7.77 -0.69
N SER A 435 -18.13 -7.18 -1.83
CA SER A 435 -17.22 -6.51 -2.77
C SER A 435 -16.46 -5.34 -2.14
N GLU A 436 -15.25 -5.07 -2.61
CA GLU A 436 -14.34 -4.12 -1.96
C GLU A 436 -14.89 -2.69 -1.92
N ILE A 437 -15.56 -2.28 -3.01
CA ILE A 437 -16.19 -0.97 -3.18
C ILE A 437 -17.22 -0.63 -2.09
N ASN A 438 -17.78 -1.62 -1.40
CA ASN A 438 -18.76 -1.44 -0.33
C ASN A 438 -18.14 -1.55 1.09
N ARG A 439 -16.82 -1.71 1.21
CA ARG A 439 -16.10 -1.88 2.50
C ARG A 439 -14.87 -0.98 2.70
N VAL A 440 -14.44 -0.19 1.71
CA VAL A 440 -13.28 0.73 1.82
C VAL A 440 -13.66 2.18 1.50
N SER A 441 -12.80 3.14 1.86
CA SER A 441 -12.95 4.53 1.43
C SER A 441 -12.75 4.66 -0.09
N LEU A 442 -13.62 5.43 -0.74
CA LEU A 442 -13.58 5.66 -2.19
C LEU A 442 -12.73 6.87 -2.59
N GLN A 443 -11.99 7.47 -1.65
CA GLN A 443 -11.16 8.66 -1.88
C GLN A 443 -10.18 8.47 -3.06
N GLU A 444 -9.28 7.47 -2.97
CA GLU A 444 -8.24 7.24 -3.98
C GLU A 444 -8.83 6.78 -5.33
N MET A 445 -9.94 6.02 -5.31
CA MET A 445 -10.66 5.64 -6.52
C MET A 445 -11.26 6.88 -7.22
N SER A 446 -11.90 7.77 -6.47
CA SER A 446 -12.51 8.99 -6.98
C SER A 446 -11.46 9.92 -7.58
N LEU A 447 -10.31 10.10 -6.89
CA LEU A 447 -9.18 10.83 -7.44
C LEU A 447 -8.69 10.21 -8.76
N LYS A 448 -8.59 8.88 -8.83
CA LYS A 448 -8.09 8.18 -10.03
C LYS A 448 -9.04 8.30 -11.22
N MET A 449 -10.34 8.31 -10.97
CA MET A 449 -11.38 8.51 -11.99
C MET A 449 -11.34 9.93 -12.55
N ILE A 450 -11.19 10.94 -11.68
CA ILE A 450 -11.05 12.35 -12.07
C ILE A 450 -9.74 12.57 -12.83
N SER A 451 -8.62 11.99 -12.36
CA SER A 451 -7.29 12.19 -12.95
C SER A 451 -7.09 11.56 -14.33
N LEU A 452 -7.88 10.54 -14.67
CA LEU A 452 -7.89 9.92 -15.99
C LEU A 452 -8.36 10.89 -17.09
N ASN A 453 -8.95 12.04 -16.74
CA ASN A 453 -9.38 13.10 -17.67
C ASN A 453 -10.36 12.62 -18.76
N LEU A 454 -11.12 11.56 -18.48
CA LEU A 454 -12.10 10.93 -19.39
C LEU A 454 -13.48 11.63 -19.39
N GLY A 455 -13.62 12.76 -18.68
CA GLY A 455 -14.92 13.43 -18.47
C GLY A 455 -15.87 12.67 -17.54
N LEU A 456 -15.39 11.68 -16.79
CA LEU A 456 -16.19 10.81 -15.94
C LEU A 456 -16.34 11.41 -14.53
N ASP A 457 -17.54 11.88 -14.19
CA ASP A 457 -17.94 12.09 -12.79
C ASP A 457 -18.10 10.71 -12.11
N PRO A 458 -17.39 10.42 -11.01
CA PRO A 458 -17.57 9.19 -10.24
C PRO A 458 -19.03 8.86 -9.89
N ARG A 459 -19.91 9.85 -9.74
CA ARG A 459 -21.35 9.67 -9.48
C ARG A 459 -22.12 9.04 -10.64
N THR A 460 -21.60 9.20 -11.87
CA THR A 460 -22.21 8.73 -13.13
C THR A 460 -21.58 7.45 -13.70
N PHE A 461 -20.46 6.99 -13.11
CA PHE A 461 -19.69 5.88 -13.64
C PHE A 461 -20.48 4.56 -13.62
N PRO A 462 -20.38 3.70 -14.66
CA PRO A 462 -21.08 2.43 -14.72
C PRO A 462 -20.39 1.38 -13.84
N PHE A 463 -20.50 1.48 -12.51
CA PHE A 463 -20.04 0.43 -11.59
C PHE A 463 -20.78 -0.90 -11.82
N ILE A 464 -20.12 -2.02 -11.49
CA ILE A 464 -20.76 -3.34 -11.46
C ILE A 464 -21.83 -3.38 -10.36
N GLU A 465 -21.51 -2.80 -9.20
CA GLU A 465 -22.41 -2.52 -8.09
C GLU A 465 -22.16 -1.07 -7.69
N LYS A 466 -23.17 -0.20 -7.80
CA LYS A 466 -23.00 1.23 -7.45
C LYS A 466 -22.86 1.36 -5.92
N PRO A 467 -21.82 2.05 -5.41
CA PRO A 467 -21.70 2.34 -3.98
C PRO A 467 -22.78 3.33 -3.51
N SER A 468 -23.00 3.42 -2.20
CA SER A 468 -23.87 4.46 -1.63
C SER A 468 -23.31 5.85 -1.90
N GLU A 469 -24.20 6.80 -2.23
CA GLU A 469 -23.81 8.15 -2.60
C GLU A 469 -23.17 8.91 -1.42
N ASP A 470 -23.53 8.56 -0.18
CA ASP A 470 -22.91 9.11 1.04
C ASP A 470 -21.41 8.80 1.12
N VAL A 471 -21.00 7.54 0.88
CA VAL A 471 -19.60 7.11 0.93
C VAL A 471 -18.79 7.67 -0.23
N LEU A 472 -19.43 7.84 -1.40
CA LEU A 472 -18.80 8.48 -2.55
C LEU A 472 -18.57 9.98 -2.31
N ASN A 473 -19.59 10.68 -1.78
CA ASN A 473 -19.47 12.10 -1.43
C ASN A 473 -18.49 12.32 -0.27
N GLU A 474 -18.45 11.45 0.75
CA GLU A 474 -17.42 11.46 1.82
C GLU A 474 -16.01 11.44 1.22
N GLY A 475 -15.74 10.53 0.26
CA GLY A 475 -14.46 10.48 -0.45
C GLY A 475 -14.12 11.75 -1.23
N LEU A 476 -15.11 12.42 -1.83
CA LEU A 476 -14.93 13.68 -2.57
C LEU A 476 -14.69 14.88 -1.62
N GLU A 477 -15.41 14.97 -0.51
CA GLU A 477 -15.20 16.03 0.49
C GLU A 477 -13.83 15.90 1.18
N ILE A 478 -13.33 14.68 1.42
CA ILE A 478 -11.95 14.48 1.91
C ILE A 478 -10.92 15.01 0.89
N LEU A 479 -11.12 14.81 -0.41
CA LEU A 479 -10.24 15.35 -1.46
C LEU A 479 -10.29 16.88 -1.56
N LYS A 480 -11.45 17.50 -1.32
CA LYS A 480 -11.56 18.97 -1.19
C LYS A 480 -10.80 19.48 0.04
N PHE A 481 -11.01 18.85 1.20
CA PHE A 481 -10.36 19.21 2.47
C PHE A 481 -8.83 19.07 2.40
N GLN A 482 -8.33 18.04 1.70
CA GLN A 482 -6.90 17.84 1.43
C GLN A 482 -6.34 18.78 0.34
N ARG A 483 -7.13 19.71 -0.20
CA ARG A 483 -6.81 20.64 -1.31
C ARG A 483 -6.39 19.95 -2.61
N VAL A 484 -6.89 18.75 -2.88
CA VAL A 484 -6.69 18.03 -4.16
C VAL A 484 -7.75 18.45 -5.19
N LEU A 485 -8.99 18.66 -4.75
CA LEU A 485 -10.08 19.21 -5.55
C LEU A 485 -10.39 20.65 -5.13
N ARG A 486 -10.87 21.46 -6.08
CA ARG A 486 -11.41 22.79 -5.78
C ARG A 486 -12.69 22.69 -4.95
N SER A 487 -12.92 23.68 -4.10
CA SER A 487 -14.09 23.73 -3.21
C SER A 487 -15.23 24.62 -3.74
N ASP A 488 -14.99 25.39 -4.80
CA ASP A 488 -15.89 26.45 -5.28
C ASP A 488 -17.01 25.99 -6.23
N ARG A 489 -16.99 24.74 -6.70
CA ARG A 489 -17.88 24.21 -7.76
C ARG A 489 -18.33 22.77 -7.51
N ASP A 490 -19.51 22.43 -8.02
CA ASP A 490 -19.94 21.04 -8.22
C ASP A 490 -19.11 20.29 -9.28
N ILE A 491 -18.45 21.04 -10.19
CA ILE A 491 -17.58 20.48 -11.22
C ILE A 491 -16.26 20.04 -10.57
N LEU A 492 -16.06 18.73 -10.48
CA LEU A 492 -14.91 18.07 -9.86
C LEU A 492 -13.61 18.37 -10.63
N THR A 493 -12.95 19.47 -10.28
CA THR A 493 -11.71 19.95 -10.90
C THR A 493 -10.52 19.84 -9.94
N LEU A 494 -9.39 19.36 -10.44
CA LEU A 494 -8.15 19.26 -9.69
C LEU A 494 -7.54 20.65 -9.46
N THR A 495 -6.97 20.87 -8.28
CA THR A 495 -6.13 22.04 -7.98
C THR A 495 -4.75 21.91 -8.63
N ALA A 496 -3.91 22.95 -8.53
CA ALA A 496 -2.49 22.88 -8.86
C ALA A 496 -1.78 21.70 -8.15
N LEU A 497 -1.99 21.58 -6.84
CA LEU A 497 -1.51 20.45 -6.03
C LEU A 497 -2.10 19.12 -6.50
N GLY A 498 -3.42 19.07 -6.74
CA GLY A 498 -4.12 17.86 -7.16
C GLY A 498 -3.61 17.29 -8.49
N ASN A 499 -3.28 18.17 -9.44
CA ASN A 499 -2.69 17.80 -10.73
C ASN A 499 -1.29 17.18 -10.59
N MET A 500 -0.48 17.65 -9.62
CA MET A 500 0.81 17.02 -9.29
C MET A 500 0.61 15.68 -8.58
N VAL A 501 -0.21 15.66 -7.53
CA VAL A 501 -0.54 14.48 -6.72
C VAL A 501 -1.06 13.35 -7.60
N SER A 502 -2.01 13.62 -8.51
CA SER A 502 -2.66 12.59 -9.31
C SER A 502 -1.75 11.91 -10.35
N LYS A 503 -0.62 12.53 -10.72
CA LYS A 503 0.42 11.93 -11.57
C LYS A 503 1.26 10.89 -10.81
N LEU A 504 1.26 10.93 -9.48
CA LEU A 504 2.02 10.02 -8.62
C LEU A 504 1.15 8.79 -8.30
N PRO A 505 1.65 7.55 -8.51
CA PRO A 505 0.91 6.32 -8.19
C PRO A 505 1.09 5.94 -6.71
N VAL A 506 0.76 6.86 -5.81
CA VAL A 506 0.85 6.72 -4.35
C VAL A 506 -0.30 7.48 -3.69
N ASP A 507 -0.67 7.07 -2.50
CA ASP A 507 -1.74 7.65 -1.68
C ASP A 507 -1.52 9.16 -1.44
N VAL A 508 -2.60 9.93 -1.38
CA VAL A 508 -2.55 11.41 -1.34
C VAL A 508 -1.60 11.99 -0.28
N PRO A 509 -1.54 11.49 0.98
CA PRO A 509 -0.59 12.01 1.98
C PRO A 509 0.88 11.84 1.55
N ILE A 510 1.21 10.69 0.95
CA ILE A 510 2.56 10.37 0.46
C ILE A 510 2.89 11.21 -0.78
N ALA A 511 1.92 11.39 -1.68
CA ALA A 511 2.06 12.25 -2.85
C ALA A 511 2.37 13.70 -2.44
N LYS A 512 1.63 14.23 -1.45
CA LYS A 512 1.85 15.58 -0.90
C LYS A 512 3.24 15.73 -0.26
N MET A 513 3.71 14.75 0.52
CA MET A 513 5.08 14.78 1.10
C MET A 513 6.16 14.85 0.02
N LEU A 514 6.03 14.06 -1.05
CA LEU A 514 6.98 14.05 -2.17
C LEU A 514 6.97 15.37 -2.94
N VAL A 515 5.78 15.91 -3.25
CA VAL A 515 5.62 17.19 -3.97
C VAL A 515 6.20 18.36 -3.16
N TYR A 516 5.83 18.50 -1.89
CA TYR A 516 6.38 19.57 -1.04
C TYR A 516 7.87 19.37 -0.75
N GLY A 517 8.37 18.13 -0.69
CA GLY A 517 9.80 17.82 -0.68
C GLY A 517 10.57 18.39 -1.88
N CYS A 518 9.94 18.43 -3.05
CA CYS A 518 10.52 19.07 -4.24
C CYS A 518 10.46 20.61 -4.20
N VAL A 519 9.59 21.21 -3.38
CA VAL A 519 9.46 22.68 -3.20
C VAL A 519 10.51 23.24 -2.23
N VAL A 520 10.91 22.45 -1.21
CA VAL A 520 11.93 22.84 -0.22
C VAL A 520 13.34 22.29 -0.52
N ASP A 521 13.47 21.50 -1.59
CA ASP A 521 14.68 20.81 -2.04
C ASP A 521 15.22 19.67 -1.10
N GLU A 522 14.52 19.35 0.00
CA GLU A 522 14.81 18.22 0.93
C GLU A 522 14.31 16.85 0.43
N ILE A 523 14.45 16.61 -0.88
CA ILE A 523 13.94 15.44 -1.60
C ILE A 523 14.53 14.13 -1.02
N GLU A 524 15.82 14.11 -0.69
CA GLU A 524 16.50 12.91 -0.20
C GLU A 524 15.88 12.34 1.09
N VAL A 525 15.41 13.20 1.99
CA VAL A 525 14.76 12.81 3.24
C VAL A 525 13.31 12.42 2.98
N MET A 526 12.58 13.19 2.17
CA MET A 526 11.18 12.91 1.84
C MET A 526 10.99 11.60 1.08
N LEU A 527 11.91 11.22 0.18
CA LEU A 527 11.89 9.91 -0.47
C LEU A 527 11.99 8.76 0.54
N THR A 528 12.77 8.91 1.61
CA THR A 528 12.94 7.90 2.67
C THR A 528 11.71 7.82 3.56
N VAL A 529 11.14 8.96 3.99
CA VAL A 529 9.89 8.99 4.79
C VAL A 529 8.71 8.43 4.00
N ALA A 530 8.52 8.89 2.76
CA ALA A 530 7.47 8.40 1.88
C ALA A 530 7.54 6.88 1.69
N ALA A 531 8.75 6.35 1.43
CA ALA A 531 8.95 4.91 1.27
C ALA A 531 8.74 4.15 2.58
N GLY A 532 9.23 4.66 3.71
CA GLY A 532 9.07 4.07 5.04
C GLY A 532 7.62 3.98 5.52
N LEU A 533 6.80 5.00 5.24
CA LEU A 533 5.37 5.01 5.55
C LEU A 533 4.52 4.15 4.59
N SER A 534 5.04 3.84 3.39
CA SER A 534 4.36 3.05 2.35
C SER A 534 4.69 1.55 2.37
N VAL A 535 5.63 1.13 3.21
CA VAL A 535 6.01 -0.28 3.45
C VAL A 535 5.52 -0.69 4.83
N GLN A 536 5.32 -1.99 5.06
CA GLN A 536 5.07 -2.50 6.42
C GLN A 536 6.24 -2.14 7.34
N SER A 537 5.95 -1.84 8.62
CA SER A 537 6.97 -1.46 9.61
C SER A 537 8.19 -2.39 9.55
N PRO A 538 9.42 -1.86 9.49
CA PRO A 538 10.63 -2.67 9.48
C PRO A 538 10.93 -3.32 10.83
N PHE A 539 10.21 -2.96 11.90
CA PHE A 539 10.39 -3.53 13.23
C PHE A 539 9.60 -4.83 13.41
N THR A 540 10.28 -5.91 13.76
CA THR A 540 9.64 -7.20 14.04
C THR A 540 8.92 -7.20 15.39
N ASN A 541 8.15 -8.26 15.66
CA ASN A 541 7.53 -8.51 16.97
C ASN A 541 8.57 -8.58 18.12
N ARG A 542 9.84 -8.97 17.84
CA ARG A 542 10.92 -9.00 18.82
C ARG A 542 11.24 -7.60 19.36
N SER A 543 11.32 -6.59 18.50
CA SER A 543 11.58 -5.18 18.85
C SER A 543 10.55 -4.53 19.80
N TYR A 544 9.43 -5.20 20.08
CA TYR A 544 8.38 -4.72 20.99
C TYR A 544 8.18 -5.62 22.23
N ARG A 545 8.79 -6.80 22.27
CA ARG A 545 8.64 -7.78 23.37
C ARG A 545 9.93 -8.03 24.15
N GLU A 546 11.08 -7.97 23.50
CA GLU A 546 12.37 -8.36 24.09
C GLU A 546 13.08 -7.12 24.62
N LEU A 547 13.21 -7.02 25.95
CA LEU A 547 13.70 -5.82 26.64
C LEU A 547 15.09 -5.38 26.16
N GLU A 548 16.02 -6.31 25.96
CA GLU A 548 17.37 -6.02 25.46
C GLU A 548 17.36 -5.35 24.07
N ILE A 549 16.43 -5.75 23.19
CA ILE A 549 16.25 -5.17 21.86
C ILE A 549 15.54 -3.81 21.97
N VAL A 550 14.54 -3.69 22.85
CA VAL A 550 13.85 -2.43 23.13
C VAL A 550 14.85 -1.38 23.60
N GLU A 551 15.72 -1.71 24.56
CA GLU A 551 16.75 -0.83 25.10
C GLU A 551 17.81 -0.45 24.06
N ARG A 552 18.40 -1.43 23.34
CA ARG A 552 19.39 -1.15 22.29
C ARG A 552 18.84 -0.20 21.21
N ARG A 553 17.59 -0.46 20.77
CA ARG A 553 16.90 0.33 19.73
C ARG A 553 16.57 1.76 20.17
N ALA A 554 16.53 2.07 21.47
CA ALA A 554 16.22 3.43 21.96
C ALA A 554 17.09 4.51 21.30
N SER A 555 18.38 4.20 21.09
CA SER A 555 19.37 5.05 20.41
C SER A 555 19.03 5.41 18.95
N LEU A 556 18.15 4.64 18.30
CA LEU A 556 17.71 4.83 16.91
C LEU A 556 16.35 5.54 16.80
N THR A 557 15.73 5.88 17.94
CA THR A 557 14.40 6.51 18.00
C THR A 557 14.48 8.03 18.12
N SER A 558 13.42 8.72 17.74
CA SER A 558 13.33 10.18 17.82
C SER A 558 12.08 10.64 18.57
N SER A 559 12.26 11.66 19.42
CA SER A 559 11.21 12.50 20.00
C SER A 559 10.39 13.27 18.97
N MET A 560 10.91 13.43 17.74
CA MET A 560 10.15 13.93 16.60
C MET A 560 9.24 12.85 15.95
N GLY A 561 9.18 11.63 16.51
CA GLY A 561 8.19 10.61 16.19
C GLY A 561 8.63 9.51 15.23
N ASP A 562 7.63 8.72 14.80
CA ASP A 562 7.84 7.54 13.96
C ASP A 562 8.51 7.87 12.60
N PRO A 563 8.13 8.95 11.87
CA PRO A 563 8.79 9.30 10.61
C PRO A 563 10.29 9.62 10.76
N PHE A 564 10.69 10.28 11.85
CA PHE A 564 12.10 10.60 12.13
C PHE A 564 12.88 9.38 12.62
N THR A 565 12.22 8.48 13.35
CA THR A 565 12.78 7.17 13.72
C THR A 565 13.08 6.33 12.46
N LEU A 566 12.22 6.36 11.44
CA LEU A 566 12.47 5.69 10.15
C LEU A 566 13.64 6.31 9.38
N ILE A 567 13.81 7.64 9.40
CA ILE A 567 14.98 8.32 8.79
C ILE A 567 16.29 7.84 9.46
N ALA A 568 16.33 7.79 10.79
CA ALA A 568 17.51 7.36 11.54
C ALA A 568 17.86 5.89 11.26
N VAL A 569 16.88 4.98 11.34
CA VAL A 569 17.08 3.55 11.08
C VAL A 569 17.56 3.28 9.65
N PHE A 570 16.97 3.95 8.64
CA PHE A 570 17.40 3.79 7.26
C PHE A 570 18.82 4.32 7.03
N ARG A 571 19.16 5.47 7.64
CA ARG A 571 20.51 6.05 7.59
C ARG A 571 21.56 5.08 8.15
N GLU A 572 21.37 4.56 9.35
CA GLU A 572 22.37 3.68 9.97
C GLU A 572 22.53 2.36 9.19
N TRP A 573 21.45 1.75 8.69
CA TRP A 573 21.55 0.56 7.86
C TRP A 573 22.37 0.76 6.57
N VAL A 574 22.18 1.90 5.88
CA VAL A 574 22.98 2.24 4.69
C VAL A 574 24.46 2.43 5.04
N LEU A 575 24.77 3.03 6.20
CA LEU A 575 26.16 3.18 6.67
C LEU A 575 26.78 1.83 7.05
N GLN A 576 26.05 0.98 7.77
CA GLN A 576 26.45 -0.38 8.13
C GLN A 576 26.78 -1.22 6.90
N LYS A 577 25.91 -1.22 5.86
CA LYS A 577 26.16 -1.94 4.60
C LYS A 577 27.34 -1.38 3.80
N ALA A 578 27.62 -0.08 3.88
CA ALA A 578 28.64 0.56 3.06
C ALA A 578 30.05 0.56 3.69
N TYR A 579 30.18 0.53 5.01
CA TYR A 579 31.46 0.73 5.70
C TYR A 579 31.83 -0.37 6.70
N GLU A 580 30.87 -1.00 7.38
CA GLU A 580 31.14 -1.93 8.49
C GLU A 580 30.91 -3.40 8.15
N GLY A 581 30.09 -3.69 7.13
CA GLY A 581 29.88 -5.03 6.57
C GLY A 581 28.97 -5.94 7.40
N SER A 582 28.86 -5.71 8.71
CA SER A 582 28.05 -6.47 9.69
C SER A 582 26.57 -6.08 9.73
N ALA A 583 26.01 -5.60 8.62
CA ALA A 583 24.72 -4.93 8.65
C ALA A 583 23.53 -5.86 8.91
N ARG A 584 23.60 -7.14 8.51
CA ARG A 584 22.54 -8.09 8.82
C ARG A 584 22.53 -8.45 10.30
N ARG A 585 23.73 -8.62 10.89
CA ARG A 585 23.90 -8.72 12.35
C ARG A 585 23.32 -7.50 13.07
N TRP A 586 23.62 -6.29 12.61
CA TRP A 586 23.05 -5.05 13.17
C TRP A 586 21.53 -5.02 13.09
N THR A 587 20.91 -5.47 11.99
CA THR A 587 19.44 -5.56 11.90
C THR A 587 18.87 -6.57 12.90
N MET A 588 19.48 -7.76 13.04
CA MET A 588 19.05 -8.78 14.01
C MET A 588 19.15 -8.28 15.45
N GLU A 589 20.28 -7.66 15.83
CA GLU A 589 20.49 -7.13 17.19
C GLU A 589 19.51 -6.00 17.56
N ASN A 590 18.89 -5.33 16.58
CA ASN A 590 17.85 -4.31 16.78
C ASN A 590 16.41 -4.83 16.47
N GLY A 591 16.26 -6.11 16.13
CA GLY A 591 14.99 -6.76 15.78
C GLY A 591 14.36 -6.27 14.46
N ILE A 592 15.15 -5.75 13.54
CA ILE A 592 14.71 -5.15 12.28
C ILE A 592 14.69 -6.22 11.16
N ASP A 593 13.63 -6.24 10.34
CA ASP A 593 13.57 -7.03 9.11
C ASP A 593 14.31 -6.30 7.98
N GLU A 594 15.53 -6.77 7.67
CA GLU A 594 16.37 -6.27 6.58
C GLU A 594 15.64 -6.26 5.23
N HIS A 595 14.70 -7.19 5.00
CA HIS A 595 13.88 -7.23 3.79
C HIS A 595 13.10 -5.94 3.59
N ARG A 596 12.59 -5.32 4.67
CA ARG A 596 11.83 -4.08 4.59
C ARG A 596 12.71 -2.89 4.29
N LEU A 597 13.96 -2.91 4.74
CA LEU A 597 14.93 -1.87 4.38
C LEU A 597 15.34 -1.96 2.89
N TYR A 598 15.45 -3.18 2.33
CA TYR A 598 15.55 -3.35 0.87
C TYR A 598 14.28 -2.89 0.15
N GLU A 599 13.06 -3.17 0.65
CA GLU A 599 11.81 -2.69 0.05
C GLU A 599 11.73 -1.16 0.06
N ILE A 600 12.04 -0.51 1.19
CA ILE A 600 12.11 0.95 1.35
C ILE A 600 13.17 1.54 0.40
N SER A 601 14.39 0.99 0.38
CA SER A 601 15.46 1.40 -0.53
C SER A 601 15.04 1.33 -2.01
N LYS A 602 14.39 0.23 -2.41
CA LYS A 602 13.89 0.07 -3.77
C LYS A 602 12.81 1.10 -4.08
N LEU A 603 11.87 1.32 -3.15
CA LEU A 603 10.73 2.22 -3.29
C LEU A 603 11.15 3.70 -3.33
N ARG A 604 12.13 4.08 -2.51
CA ARG A 604 12.82 5.38 -2.51
C ARG A 604 13.34 5.75 -3.90
N ASN A 605 14.07 4.83 -4.53
CA ASN A 605 14.61 5.03 -5.88
C ASN A 605 13.51 5.08 -6.96
N GLN A 606 12.39 4.40 -6.75
CA GLN A 606 11.24 4.43 -7.66
C GLN A 606 10.43 5.72 -7.51
N TYR A 607 10.30 6.27 -6.31
CA TYR A 607 9.70 7.58 -6.07
C TYR A 607 10.53 8.68 -6.73
N ARG A 608 11.88 8.61 -6.67
CA ARG A 608 12.73 9.51 -7.46
C ARG A 608 12.42 9.38 -8.96
N GLN A 609 12.45 8.17 -9.51
CA GLN A 609 12.17 7.97 -10.94
C GLN A 609 10.78 8.48 -11.35
N ILE A 610 9.77 8.36 -10.48
CA ILE A 610 8.42 8.88 -10.72
C ILE A 610 8.40 10.42 -10.70
N LEU A 611 9.13 11.07 -9.80
CA LEU A 611 9.25 12.53 -9.75
C LEU A 611 10.01 13.06 -10.97
N GLU A 612 11.09 12.40 -11.37
CA GLU A 612 11.83 12.71 -12.60
C GLU A 612 10.96 12.50 -13.86
N ASP A 613 10.19 11.42 -13.94
CA ASP A 613 9.26 11.15 -15.06
C ASP A 613 8.03 12.08 -15.06
N ALA A 614 7.79 12.80 -13.95
CA ALA A 614 6.79 13.84 -13.82
C ALA A 614 7.35 15.26 -14.04
N GLY A 615 8.66 15.41 -14.24
CA GLY A 615 9.34 16.70 -14.42
C GLY A 615 9.57 17.50 -13.13
N LEU A 616 9.40 16.90 -11.96
CA LEU A 616 9.49 17.57 -10.65
C LEU A 616 10.91 17.55 -10.05
N VAL A 617 11.79 16.71 -10.60
CA VAL A 617 13.19 16.54 -10.20
C VAL A 617 14.03 16.36 -11.46
N GLU A 618 15.13 17.09 -11.59
CA GLU A 618 16.05 16.97 -12.71
C GLU A 618 16.74 15.60 -12.74
N LYS A 619 16.93 15.05 -13.95
CA LYS A 619 17.69 13.80 -14.13
C LYS A 619 19.18 14.12 -14.10
N ALA A 620 19.88 13.61 -13.08
CA ALA A 620 21.32 13.80 -12.90
C ALA A 620 22.09 13.49 -14.20
N SER A 621 23.02 14.38 -14.56
CA SER A 621 23.69 14.36 -15.87
C SER A 621 24.62 13.15 -16.05
N ALA A 622 25.01 12.89 -17.31
CA ALA A 622 26.01 11.88 -17.66
C ALA A 622 27.37 12.09 -16.95
N ALA A 623 27.71 13.36 -16.66
CA ALA A 623 28.90 13.73 -15.90
C ALA A 623 28.75 13.38 -14.41
N GLU A 624 27.64 13.77 -13.77
CA GLU A 624 27.39 13.54 -12.33
C GLU A 624 27.10 12.07 -11.97
N THR A 625 26.64 11.28 -12.94
CA THR A 625 26.47 9.83 -12.83
C THR A 625 27.76 9.05 -13.11
N GLY A 626 28.80 9.71 -13.62
CA GLY A 626 30.03 9.08 -14.09
C GLY A 626 29.83 8.24 -15.35
N GLU A 627 28.70 8.37 -16.04
CA GLU A 627 28.42 7.65 -17.28
C GLU A 627 29.26 8.14 -18.46
N ASP A 628 29.87 9.32 -18.40
CA ASP A 628 30.84 9.73 -19.43
C ASP A 628 32.15 8.92 -19.39
N ASP A 629 32.54 8.34 -18.26
CA ASP A 629 33.73 7.49 -18.22
C ASP A 629 33.49 6.14 -18.94
N SER A 630 34.27 5.90 -20.00
CA SER A 630 34.28 4.64 -20.73
C SER A 630 34.76 3.45 -19.89
N ARG A 631 35.56 3.67 -18.83
CA ARG A 631 36.03 2.62 -17.92
C ARG A 631 34.93 2.27 -16.93
N GLN A 632 34.34 3.24 -16.23
CA GLN A 632 33.21 3.02 -15.33
C GLN A 632 32.03 2.36 -16.05
N ARG A 633 31.64 2.81 -17.25
CA ARG A 633 30.61 2.14 -18.06
C ARG A 633 30.88 0.66 -18.33
N ARG A 634 32.14 0.27 -18.55
CA ARG A 634 32.53 -1.14 -18.76
C ARG A 634 32.50 -1.95 -17.47
N ILE A 635 32.81 -1.33 -16.33
CA ILE A 635 32.67 -1.94 -15.00
C ILE A 635 31.17 -2.15 -14.70
N ASP A 636 30.36 -1.09 -14.76
CA ASP A 636 28.90 -1.12 -14.57
C ASP A 636 28.22 -2.18 -15.47
N GLN A 637 28.61 -2.30 -16.76
CA GLN A 637 28.07 -3.33 -17.66
C GLN A 637 28.56 -4.75 -17.29
N GLY A 638 29.83 -4.90 -16.92
CA GLY A 638 30.38 -6.18 -16.46
C GLY A 638 29.71 -6.66 -15.17
N GLU A 639 29.39 -5.75 -14.26
CA GLU A 639 28.75 -6.04 -12.98
C GLU A 639 27.24 -6.24 -13.12
N LYS A 640 26.54 -5.44 -13.94
CA LYS A 640 25.15 -5.72 -14.35
C LYS A 640 25.04 -7.10 -15.03
N ARG A 641 26.07 -7.54 -15.79
CA ARG A 641 26.15 -8.89 -16.36
C ARG A 641 26.41 -9.96 -15.29
N LYS A 642 27.36 -9.75 -14.36
CA LYS A 642 27.55 -10.65 -13.20
C LYS A 642 26.27 -10.79 -12.38
N LEU A 643 25.56 -9.70 -12.08
CA LEU A 643 24.28 -9.70 -11.39
C LEU A 643 23.20 -10.45 -12.19
N PHE A 644 23.17 -10.30 -13.51
CA PHE A 644 22.25 -11.07 -14.36
C PHE A 644 22.56 -12.58 -14.33
N ASP A 645 23.83 -12.97 -14.43
CA ASP A 645 24.25 -14.37 -14.38
C ASP A 645 24.11 -14.97 -12.95
N LEU A 646 24.25 -14.18 -11.89
CA LEU A 646 23.90 -14.52 -10.50
C LEU A 646 22.39 -14.71 -10.32
N LYS A 647 21.57 -13.75 -10.77
CA LYS A 647 20.10 -13.89 -10.80
C LYS A 647 19.67 -15.11 -11.62
N ARG A 648 20.43 -15.48 -12.66
CA ARG A 648 20.19 -16.67 -13.48
C ARG A 648 20.65 -17.97 -12.81
N SER A 649 21.72 -17.96 -12.01
CA SER A 649 22.17 -19.14 -11.26
C SER A 649 21.27 -19.41 -10.04
N GLN A 650 20.87 -18.36 -9.31
CA GLN A 650 19.87 -18.42 -8.23
C GLN A 650 18.54 -19.02 -8.76
N ARG A 651 17.98 -18.43 -9.83
CA ARG A 651 16.77 -18.95 -10.54
C ARG A 651 16.87 -20.40 -11.05
N ASN A 652 18.07 -20.98 -11.13
CA ASN A 652 18.28 -22.40 -11.44
C ASN A 652 18.46 -23.27 -10.18
N ASN A 653 19.04 -22.72 -9.10
CA ASN A 653 19.26 -23.38 -7.82
C ASN A 653 17.99 -23.43 -6.93
N ASP A 654 17.05 -22.50 -7.10
CA ASP A 654 15.70 -22.46 -6.47
C ASP A 654 14.85 -23.73 -6.73
N ARG A 655 15.39 -24.71 -7.48
CA ARG A 655 14.77 -25.99 -7.82
C ARG A 655 15.08 -27.13 -6.84
N ARG A 656 15.88 -26.89 -5.80
CA ARG A 656 16.03 -27.81 -4.66
C ARG A 656 15.14 -27.34 -3.51
N GLN A 657 13.92 -27.87 -3.42
CA GLN A 657 13.15 -27.80 -2.17
C GLN A 657 14.04 -28.32 -1.04
N LYS A 658 14.20 -27.54 0.04
CA LYS A 658 14.93 -28.02 1.22
C LYS A 658 14.04 -29.00 1.98
N VAL A 659 14.67 -29.79 2.85
CA VAL A 659 13.98 -30.68 3.79
C VAL A 659 13.99 -30.00 5.14
N LEU A 660 12.82 -29.83 5.75
CA LEU A 660 12.69 -29.17 7.05
C LEU A 660 13.27 -30.05 8.18
N ASN A 661 13.80 -29.42 9.23
CA ASN A 661 14.29 -30.14 10.42
C ASN A 661 13.09 -30.54 11.31
N ALA A 662 12.97 -31.83 11.63
CA ALA A 662 11.84 -32.38 12.39
C ALA A 662 11.69 -31.83 13.82
N ASN A 663 12.77 -31.29 14.42
CA ASN A 663 12.73 -30.73 15.78
C ASN A 663 12.63 -29.18 15.79
N LYS A 664 12.38 -28.52 14.65
CA LYS A 664 12.30 -27.05 14.56
C LYS A 664 10.92 -26.61 14.08
N HIS A 665 10.26 -25.81 14.91
CA HIS A 665 8.95 -25.20 14.65
C HIS A 665 9.15 -23.72 14.31
N PHE A 666 8.04 -22.98 14.13
CA PHE A 666 8.00 -21.56 13.72
C PHE A 666 8.96 -20.63 14.48
N ASP A 667 9.31 -20.94 15.74
CA ASP A 667 10.21 -20.16 16.59
C ASP A 667 11.70 -20.34 16.23
N LYS A 668 12.10 -21.56 15.84
CA LYS A 668 13.50 -21.97 15.67
C LYS A 668 13.93 -22.25 14.23
N ILE A 669 13.02 -22.10 13.28
CA ILE A 669 13.24 -22.47 11.87
C ILE A 669 14.12 -21.49 11.08
N LEU A 670 14.42 -20.32 11.66
CA LEU A 670 15.35 -19.34 11.11
C LEU A 670 16.77 -19.52 11.65
N GLU A 671 16.96 -19.78 12.96
CA GLU A 671 18.26 -19.81 13.68
C GLU A 671 19.41 -20.42 12.85
N ASP A 672 19.27 -21.65 12.36
CA ASP A 672 20.33 -22.34 11.57
C ASP A 672 20.72 -21.57 10.30
N LYS A 673 19.74 -20.91 9.67
CA LYS A 673 19.90 -20.11 8.45
C LYS A 673 20.37 -18.69 8.76
N GLU A 674 20.10 -18.19 9.96
CA GLU A 674 20.67 -16.94 10.48
C GLU A 674 22.15 -17.14 10.78
N GLU A 675 22.55 -18.27 11.36
CA GLU A 675 23.96 -18.66 11.52
C GLU A 675 24.66 -18.90 10.17
N GLU A 676 24.11 -19.74 9.27
CA GLU A 676 24.65 -19.96 7.90
C GLU A 676 24.85 -18.63 7.14
N ASP A 677 23.88 -17.72 7.20
CA ASP A 677 23.94 -16.44 6.48
C ASP A 677 24.86 -15.40 7.17
N LEU A 678 25.04 -15.45 8.49
CA LEU A 678 26.01 -14.61 9.21
C LEU A 678 27.46 -15.06 8.92
N GLU A 679 27.72 -16.37 8.87
CA GLU A 679 29.00 -16.89 8.36
C GLU A 679 29.23 -16.50 6.88
N ALA A 680 28.16 -16.39 6.09
CA ALA A 680 28.25 -15.95 4.70
C ALA A 680 28.44 -14.42 4.54
N GLU A 681 27.92 -13.57 5.44
CA GLU A 681 28.14 -12.11 5.40
C GLU A 681 29.63 -11.77 5.62
N MET A 682 30.41 -12.63 6.28
CA MET A 682 31.86 -12.51 6.42
C MET A 682 32.67 -12.78 5.13
N ASP A 683 32.04 -13.29 4.05
CA ASP A 683 32.71 -13.58 2.77
C ASP A 683 32.12 -12.75 1.63
N PRO A 684 32.80 -11.68 1.17
CA PRO A 684 32.33 -10.83 0.08
C PRO A 684 32.07 -11.54 -1.25
N LEU A 685 32.62 -12.75 -1.47
CA LEU A 685 32.37 -13.56 -2.66
C LEU A 685 31.08 -14.42 -2.56
N LYS A 686 30.47 -14.51 -1.36
CA LYS A 686 29.19 -15.19 -1.11
C LYS A 686 27.99 -14.24 -0.98
N ALA A 687 28.20 -12.93 -1.03
CA ALA A 687 27.14 -11.93 -0.82
C ALA A 687 25.88 -12.19 -1.66
N ASP A 688 24.71 -12.20 -1.02
CA ASP A 688 23.43 -12.46 -1.71
C ASP A 688 23.14 -11.42 -2.80
N VAL A 689 22.37 -11.86 -3.79
CA VAL A 689 21.89 -11.08 -4.92
C VAL A 689 21.20 -9.77 -4.49
N LYS A 690 20.51 -9.73 -3.35
CA LYS A 690 19.94 -8.48 -2.77
C LYS A 690 21.05 -7.50 -2.38
N THR A 691 22.08 -7.96 -1.68
CA THR A 691 23.25 -7.16 -1.30
C THR A 691 23.99 -6.63 -2.52
N VAL A 692 24.21 -7.47 -3.54
CA VAL A 692 24.86 -7.05 -4.79
C VAL A 692 24.01 -6.04 -5.58
N GLU A 693 22.69 -6.22 -5.63
CA GLU A 693 21.76 -5.24 -6.25
C GLU A 693 21.68 -3.92 -5.46
N PHE A 694 21.81 -3.95 -4.14
CA PHE A 694 21.92 -2.75 -3.31
C PHE A 694 23.21 -1.99 -3.57
N LEU A 695 24.37 -2.66 -3.51
CA LEU A 695 25.68 -2.03 -3.78
C LEU A 695 25.78 -1.47 -5.21
N LEU A 696 25.15 -2.11 -6.19
CA LEU A 696 25.09 -1.61 -7.58
C LEU A 696 24.08 -0.47 -7.80
N SER A 697 23.15 -0.25 -6.86
CA SER A 697 22.18 0.87 -6.92
C SER A 697 22.52 2.02 -5.96
N HIS A 698 23.46 1.81 -5.04
CA HIS A 698 23.96 2.81 -4.09
C HIS A 698 25.48 2.93 -4.30
N LYS A 699 25.89 3.65 -5.34
CA LYS A 699 27.31 3.96 -5.53
C LYS A 699 27.78 4.82 -4.34
N GLN A 700 29.10 4.92 -4.11
CA GLN A 700 29.64 5.66 -2.96
C GLN A 700 29.08 7.09 -2.84
N ARG A 701 28.87 7.79 -3.97
CA ARG A 701 28.22 9.12 -4.01
C ARG A 701 26.82 9.12 -3.37
N ASP A 702 26.03 8.06 -3.58
CA ASP A 702 24.63 7.96 -3.15
C ASP A 702 24.58 7.64 -1.65
N VAL A 703 25.49 6.78 -1.16
CA VAL A 703 25.76 6.55 0.27
C VAL A 703 26.18 7.85 0.96
N GLU A 704 27.10 8.62 0.37
CA GLU A 704 27.52 9.90 0.91
C GLU A 704 26.41 10.95 0.92
N THR A 705 25.56 10.98 -0.11
CA THR A 705 24.37 11.84 -0.17
C THR A 705 23.37 11.50 0.93
N ILE A 706 23.10 10.21 1.19
CA ILE A 706 22.28 9.77 2.34
C ILE A 706 22.95 10.16 3.66
N ARG A 707 24.24 9.87 3.83
CA ARG A 707 25.05 10.19 5.03
C ARG A 707 25.00 11.69 5.40
N LYS A 708 24.99 12.56 4.39
CA LYS A 708 24.92 14.03 4.51
C LYS A 708 23.46 14.48 4.78
N SER A 709 22.53 14.21 3.87
CA SER A 709 21.13 14.65 3.96
C SER A 709 20.39 14.13 5.21
N HIS A 710 20.59 12.86 5.58
CA HIS A 710 19.91 12.26 6.73
C HIS A 710 20.58 12.64 8.07
N LYS A 711 21.70 13.40 8.06
CA LYS A 711 22.21 14.07 9.26
C LYS A 711 21.52 15.44 9.40
N ILE A 712 20.21 15.39 9.62
CA ILE A 712 19.29 16.52 9.63
C ILE A 712 19.71 17.56 10.69
N SER A 713 19.84 18.83 10.29
CA SER A 713 20.09 19.94 11.22
C SER A 713 18.80 20.36 11.95
N ARG A 714 18.89 21.02 13.11
CA ARG A 714 17.67 21.48 13.83
C ARG A 714 16.75 22.35 12.96
N ARG A 715 17.33 23.18 12.08
CA ARG A 715 16.60 23.98 11.07
C ARG A 715 15.89 23.11 10.04
N THR A 716 16.64 22.19 9.43
CA THR A 716 16.10 21.22 8.46
C THR A 716 15.00 20.35 9.06
N ALA A 717 15.13 19.98 10.35
CA ALA A 717 14.17 19.13 11.05
C ALA A 717 12.78 19.78 11.14
N GLU A 718 12.70 21.09 11.37
CA GLU A 718 11.42 21.80 11.38
C GLU A 718 10.80 21.87 9.99
N VAL A 719 11.59 22.16 8.95
CA VAL A 719 11.12 22.15 7.55
C VAL A 719 10.57 20.77 7.18
N VAL A 720 11.30 19.70 7.50
CA VAL A 720 10.89 18.29 7.34
C VAL A 720 9.60 18.00 8.12
N ARG A 721 9.47 18.45 9.37
CA ARG A 721 8.26 18.29 10.19
C ARG A 721 7.05 18.99 9.56
N VAL A 722 7.21 20.23 9.07
CA VAL A 722 6.15 20.99 8.38
C VAL A 722 5.65 20.26 7.13
N ILE A 723 6.55 19.68 6.34
CA ILE A 723 6.18 18.95 5.11
C ILE A 723 5.42 17.65 5.42
N ILE A 724 5.90 16.89 6.42
CA ILE A 724 5.21 15.66 6.85
C ILE A 724 3.84 16.03 7.42
N ALA A 725 3.72 17.13 8.19
CA ALA A 725 2.45 17.62 8.70
C ALA A 725 1.51 18.05 7.57
N ALA A 726 2.01 18.75 6.54
CA ALA A 726 1.25 19.10 5.34
C ALA A 726 0.79 17.89 4.53
N GLY A 727 1.60 16.82 4.49
CA GLY A 727 1.21 15.53 3.92
C GLY A 727 0.07 14.87 4.70
N LEU A 728 0.29 14.65 6.00
CA LEU A 728 -0.64 13.98 6.91
C LEU A 728 -1.96 14.75 7.12
N TYR A 729 -1.95 16.08 7.10
CA TYR A 729 -3.13 16.91 7.29
C TYR A 729 -4.26 16.52 6.31
N PRO A 730 -5.49 16.24 6.80
CA PRO A 730 -6.05 16.65 8.10
C PRO A 730 -5.91 15.65 9.26
N ASN A 731 -5.09 14.61 9.15
CA ASN A 731 -4.97 13.56 10.16
C ASN A 731 -4.16 14.02 11.39
N PHE A 732 -4.81 14.79 12.26
CA PHE A 732 -4.29 15.17 13.57
C PHE A 732 -5.32 14.96 14.69
N SER A 733 -4.84 15.00 15.92
CA SER A 733 -5.62 14.75 17.12
C SER A 733 -5.28 15.74 18.25
N ILE A 734 -6.16 15.87 19.23
CA ILE A 734 -5.98 16.73 20.40
C ILE A 734 -6.05 15.84 21.64
N LEU A 735 -5.06 15.93 22.54
CA LEU A 735 -5.04 15.11 23.76
C LEU A 735 -6.20 15.47 24.71
N ASP A 736 -6.65 14.48 25.48
CA ASP A 736 -7.74 14.64 26.43
C ASP A 736 -7.25 15.40 27.70
N PRO A 737 -7.76 16.61 27.99
CA PRO A 737 -7.31 17.42 29.13
C PRO A 737 -7.75 16.87 30.51
N VAL A 738 -8.64 15.87 30.52
CA VAL A 738 -9.08 15.16 31.73
C VAL A 738 -8.18 13.96 32.02
N ASN A 739 -7.53 13.37 31.01
CA ASN A 739 -6.61 12.24 31.18
C ASN A 739 -5.22 12.68 31.70
N LYS A 740 -5.19 13.32 32.87
CA LYS A 740 -3.97 13.88 33.49
C LYS A 740 -2.99 12.81 33.99
N TYR A 741 -3.45 11.57 34.17
CA TYR A 741 -2.70 10.48 34.81
C TYR A 741 -2.16 9.43 33.82
N GLY A 742 -2.76 9.29 32.63
CA GLY A 742 -2.25 8.38 31.61
C GLY A 742 -0.84 8.74 31.13
N TYR A 743 -0.09 7.73 30.69
CA TYR A 743 1.25 7.88 30.15
C TYR A 743 1.46 6.95 28.94
N GLY A 744 2.25 7.41 27.96
CA GLY A 744 2.45 6.71 26.68
C GLY A 744 1.15 6.22 26.05
N GLN A 745 1.04 4.90 25.84
CA GLN A 745 -0.14 4.20 25.31
C GLN A 745 -1.46 4.43 26.09
N GLU A 746 -1.41 4.92 27.33
CA GLU A 746 -2.62 5.20 28.14
C GLU A 746 -3.19 6.60 27.89
N MET A 747 -2.47 7.48 27.19
CA MET A 747 -2.99 8.79 26.80
C MET A 747 -4.16 8.63 25.83
N TYR A 748 -5.19 9.45 26.04
CA TYR A 748 -6.36 9.53 25.15
C TYR A 748 -6.20 10.76 24.25
N ALA A 749 -6.53 10.59 22.97
CA ALA A 749 -6.55 11.63 21.97
C ALA A 749 -7.92 11.66 21.28
N HIS A 750 -8.29 12.81 20.75
CA HIS A 750 -9.53 13.03 20.02
C HIS A 750 -9.19 13.46 18.61
N THR A 751 -9.62 12.69 17.60
CA THR A 751 -9.57 13.14 16.20
C THR A 751 -10.84 13.93 15.88
N ARG A 752 -10.87 14.59 14.72
CA ARG A 752 -12.06 15.34 14.26
C ARG A 752 -13.33 14.48 14.24
N LEU A 753 -13.19 13.23 13.78
CA LEU A 753 -14.30 12.33 13.49
C LEU A 753 -14.47 11.21 14.53
N LYS A 754 -13.45 10.93 15.37
CA LYS A 754 -13.51 9.89 16.40
C LYS A 754 -12.85 10.32 17.73
N PRO A 755 -13.62 10.42 18.82
CA PRO A 755 -13.08 10.73 20.15
C PRO A 755 -12.44 9.49 20.81
N PHE A 756 -11.70 9.71 21.91
CA PHE A 756 -11.15 8.66 22.78
C PHE A 756 -10.27 7.60 22.07
N THR A 757 -9.51 8.02 21.07
CA THR A 757 -8.45 7.20 20.45
C THR A 757 -7.25 7.09 21.39
N GLN A 758 -6.39 6.08 21.18
CA GLN A 758 -5.12 5.94 21.89
C GLN A 758 -3.96 5.92 20.89
N ILE A 759 -2.74 6.24 21.33
CA ILE A 759 -1.56 6.03 20.48
C ILE A 759 -1.25 4.53 20.45
N HIS A 760 -0.97 4.00 19.26
CA HIS A 760 -0.67 2.58 19.09
C HIS A 760 0.62 2.21 19.87
N PRO A 761 0.65 1.12 20.67
CA PRO A 761 1.80 0.78 21.52
C PRO A 761 3.13 0.65 20.79
N ASN A 762 3.10 0.27 19.50
CA ASN A 762 4.29 0.12 18.66
C ASN A 762 4.91 1.45 18.16
N SER A 763 4.35 2.60 18.51
CA SER A 763 4.88 3.93 18.15
C SER A 763 6.06 4.33 19.05
N SER A 764 7.07 4.99 18.50
CA SER A 764 8.21 5.51 19.27
C SER A 764 7.79 6.51 20.36
N ILE A 765 6.70 7.25 20.13
CA ILE A 765 6.11 8.20 21.09
C ILE A 765 5.42 7.48 22.25
N ALA A 766 4.73 6.36 22.00
CA ALA A 766 4.10 5.59 23.07
C ALA A 766 5.11 4.81 23.94
N GLN A 767 6.24 4.40 23.34
CA GLN A 767 7.21 3.49 23.96
C GLN A 767 8.45 4.18 24.56
N TYR A 768 8.93 5.28 23.97
CA TYR A 768 10.21 5.92 24.33
C TYR A 768 10.13 7.42 24.63
N HIS A 769 9.31 8.17 23.88
CA HIS A 769 9.23 9.64 23.96
C HIS A 769 7.82 10.18 24.27
N PRO A 770 7.12 9.69 25.31
CA PRO A 770 5.75 10.12 25.64
C PRO A 770 5.69 11.58 26.15
N GLU A 771 6.77 12.08 26.75
CA GLU A 771 6.92 13.48 27.17
C GLU A 771 6.89 14.47 25.99
N SER A 772 7.21 14.02 24.78
CA SER A 772 7.26 14.85 23.56
C SER A 772 5.89 15.31 23.05
N ILE A 773 4.79 14.83 23.66
CA ILE A 773 3.42 15.32 23.45
C ILE A 773 2.74 15.72 24.76
N ASP A 774 3.43 15.63 25.90
CA ASP A 774 2.83 15.77 27.23
C ASP A 774 2.69 17.25 27.64
N PRO A 775 1.45 17.80 27.76
CA PRO A 775 1.24 19.20 28.10
C PRO A 775 1.51 19.52 29.58
N ARG A 776 1.82 18.53 30.44
CA ARG A 776 1.98 18.67 31.90
C ARG A 776 3.18 19.52 32.35
N GLN A 777 3.95 20.10 31.43
CA GLN A 777 5.05 21.03 31.73
C GLN A 777 4.60 22.46 32.10
N SER A 778 3.30 22.71 32.34
CA SER A 778 2.76 24.07 32.52
C SER A 778 1.71 24.23 33.62
N SER A 779 1.70 25.42 34.25
CA SER A 779 0.60 25.91 35.08
C SER A 779 -0.58 26.38 34.21
N GLU A 780 -1.81 26.15 34.69
CA GLU A 780 -3.08 26.62 34.08
C GLU A 780 -3.38 26.12 32.64
N GLY A 781 -2.48 25.34 32.02
CA GLY A 781 -2.66 24.74 30.70
C GLY A 781 -2.12 25.57 29.53
N PHE A 782 -1.44 26.69 29.80
CA PHE A 782 -0.72 27.47 28.80
C PHE A 782 0.72 26.96 28.67
N SER A 783 1.09 26.40 27.52
CA SER A 783 2.43 25.83 27.30
C SER A 783 3.06 26.34 26.00
N GLN A 784 4.35 26.63 26.07
CA GLN A 784 5.21 26.98 24.94
C GLN A 784 5.53 25.76 24.05
N LEU A 785 5.28 24.54 24.55
CA LEU A 785 5.62 23.27 23.90
C LEU A 785 4.40 22.37 23.61
N HIS A 786 3.21 22.96 23.45
CA HIS A 786 2.01 22.22 23.03
C HIS A 786 2.20 21.59 21.64
N GLN A 787 2.51 20.30 21.64
CA GLN A 787 2.59 19.47 20.43
C GLN A 787 1.37 18.56 20.32
N ILE A 788 0.68 18.62 19.18
CA ILE A 788 -0.47 17.80 18.86
C ILE A 788 -0.03 16.56 18.03
N PRO A 789 -0.58 15.36 18.28
CA PRO A 789 -0.21 14.17 17.50
C PRO A 789 -0.85 14.20 16.10
N PHE A 790 -0.04 14.38 15.07
CA PHE A 790 -0.37 14.02 13.69
C PHE A 790 -0.14 12.53 13.47
N TYR A 791 -0.93 11.88 12.61
CA TYR A 791 -0.88 10.42 12.40
C TYR A 791 -1.11 10.04 10.94
N SER A 792 -0.62 8.87 10.52
CA SER A 792 -0.85 8.36 9.15
C SER A 792 -2.13 7.55 9.03
N LEU A 793 -2.46 6.74 10.03
CA LEU A 793 -3.58 5.78 9.99
C LEU A 793 -4.36 5.80 11.31
N LEU A 794 -5.69 5.78 11.20
CA LEU A 794 -6.63 5.54 12.30
C LEU A 794 -7.18 4.10 12.15
N LEU A 795 -6.68 3.20 12.98
CA LEU A 795 -6.96 1.76 12.95
C LEU A 795 -7.74 1.35 14.20
N GLU A 796 -8.94 0.81 14.03
CA GLU A 796 -9.70 0.22 15.14
C GLU A 796 -9.60 -1.31 15.14
N THR A 797 -9.21 -1.88 16.28
CA THR A 797 -9.21 -3.32 16.54
C THR A 797 -10.13 -3.65 17.72
N THR A 798 -9.58 -3.75 18.94
CA THR A 798 -10.35 -3.74 20.20
C THR A 798 -10.58 -2.34 20.74
N LYS A 799 -9.77 -1.38 20.29
CA LYS A 799 -9.87 0.07 20.53
C LYS A 799 -9.47 0.83 19.25
N PRO A 800 -9.87 2.10 19.08
CA PRO A 800 -9.36 2.96 18.01
C PRO A 800 -7.97 3.49 18.36
N TYR A 801 -6.99 3.20 17.49
CA TYR A 801 -5.59 3.60 17.64
C TYR A 801 -5.14 4.53 16.51
N ILE A 802 -4.33 5.53 16.85
CA ILE A 802 -3.57 6.32 15.87
C ILE A 802 -2.16 5.75 15.70
N CYS A 803 -1.74 5.61 14.44
CA CYS A 803 -0.50 4.91 14.03
C CYS A 803 0.41 5.82 13.19
N ASN A 804 1.73 5.56 13.27
CA ASN A 804 2.79 6.37 12.66
C ASN A 804 2.68 7.84 13.08
N VAL A 805 2.92 8.09 14.37
CA VAL A 805 2.64 9.37 15.04
C VAL A 805 3.84 10.31 14.97
N MET A 806 3.55 11.59 14.72
CA MET A 806 4.51 12.68 14.74
C MET A 806 4.02 13.81 15.66
N PRO A 807 4.79 14.21 16.67
CA PRO A 807 4.53 15.42 17.46
C PRO A 807 4.78 16.69 16.63
N VAL A 808 3.80 17.59 16.59
CA VAL A 808 3.84 18.82 15.80
C VAL A 808 3.37 20.01 16.65
N PRO A 809 4.12 21.13 16.73
CA PRO A 809 3.66 22.34 17.41
C PRO A 809 2.27 22.79 16.93
N ALA A 810 1.35 23.06 17.85
CA ALA A 810 -0.06 23.26 17.52
C ALA A 810 -0.31 24.40 16.50
N VAL A 811 0.52 25.44 16.51
CA VAL A 811 0.47 26.56 15.56
C VAL A 811 0.87 26.19 14.12
N TYR A 812 1.62 25.10 13.89
CA TYR A 812 1.91 24.65 12.52
C TYR A 812 0.65 24.17 11.78
N SER A 813 -0.46 23.93 12.49
CA SER A 813 -1.78 23.70 11.87
C SER A 813 -2.21 24.88 10.98
N LEU A 814 -1.87 26.13 11.34
CA LEU A 814 -2.23 27.34 10.59
C LEU A 814 -1.63 27.35 9.17
N LEU A 815 -0.48 26.70 8.99
CA LEU A 815 0.23 26.57 7.72
C LEU A 815 -0.54 25.70 6.71
N VAL A 816 -1.39 24.80 7.21
CA VAL A 816 -2.05 23.74 6.43
C VAL A 816 -3.58 23.81 6.50
N ALA A 817 -4.13 24.53 7.48
CA ALA A 817 -5.55 24.77 7.71
C ALA A 817 -6.32 25.16 6.44
N GLN A 818 -7.51 24.60 6.24
CA GLN A 818 -8.45 25.04 5.20
C GLN A 818 -9.09 26.37 5.58
N LYS A 819 -9.54 26.48 6.85
CA LYS A 819 -10.27 27.61 7.41
C LYS A 819 -9.61 28.06 8.72
N ILE A 820 -9.33 29.36 8.84
CA ILE A 820 -8.91 30.00 10.10
C ILE A 820 -9.91 31.11 10.40
N VAL A 821 -10.47 31.12 11.62
CA VAL A 821 -11.31 32.22 12.11
C VAL A 821 -10.64 32.85 13.32
N ILE A 822 -10.60 34.19 13.34
CA ILE A 822 -9.91 35.00 14.36
C ILE A 822 -10.98 35.77 15.16
N GLU A 823 -10.92 35.70 16.50
CA GLU A 823 -11.75 36.52 17.38
C GLU A 823 -11.28 37.99 17.36
N GLU A 824 -12.20 38.95 17.55
CA GLU A 824 -11.93 40.38 17.36
C GLU A 824 -10.81 40.94 18.26
N ASP A 825 -10.57 40.30 19.41
CA ASP A 825 -9.51 40.64 20.39
C ASP A 825 -8.12 40.09 20.02
N TRP A 826 -8.02 39.26 18.96
CA TRP A 826 -6.84 38.49 18.58
C TRP A 826 -6.27 37.58 19.69
N THR A 827 -7.07 37.14 20.68
CA THR A 827 -6.61 36.15 21.68
C THR A 827 -7.00 34.72 21.35
N LEU A 828 -7.98 34.49 20.47
CA LEU A 828 -8.43 33.15 20.06
C LEU A 828 -8.38 32.94 18.54
N LEU A 829 -7.77 31.83 18.13
CA LEU A 829 -7.89 31.28 16.79
C LEU A 829 -8.71 29.98 16.83
N ILE A 830 -9.64 29.84 15.89
CA ILE A 830 -10.34 28.59 15.61
C ILE A 830 -9.88 28.06 14.25
N VAL A 831 -9.25 26.90 14.28
CA VAL A 831 -8.69 26.20 13.12
C VAL A 831 -9.63 25.08 12.71
N ASP A 832 -10.14 25.18 11.47
CA ASP A 832 -11.02 24.22 10.81
C ASP A 832 -12.27 23.81 11.61
N ASP A 833 -12.77 24.66 12.49
CA ASP A 833 -13.90 24.37 13.41
C ASP A 833 -13.66 23.19 14.39
N PHE A 834 -12.40 22.83 14.66
CA PHE A 834 -12.05 21.70 15.53
C PHE A 834 -10.96 22.01 16.57
N LEU A 835 -9.98 22.84 16.22
CA LEU A 835 -8.83 23.16 17.07
C LEU A 835 -8.91 24.61 17.53
N GLU A 836 -8.95 24.83 18.84
CA GLU A 836 -8.85 26.15 19.48
C GLU A 836 -7.41 26.40 19.92
N LEU A 837 -6.83 27.54 19.52
CA LEU A 837 -5.55 28.04 20.00
C LEU A 837 -5.81 29.37 20.70
N LYS A 838 -5.78 29.39 22.04
CA LYS A 838 -5.87 30.64 22.81
C LYS A 838 -4.48 31.14 23.19
N PHE A 839 -4.13 32.35 22.78
CA PHE A 839 -2.86 33.01 23.10
C PHE A 839 -2.96 33.81 24.40
N ARG A 840 -1.83 34.02 25.08
CA ARG A 840 -1.76 34.86 26.29
C ARG A 840 -1.70 36.36 25.95
N LYS A 841 -1.27 36.73 24.74
CA LYS A 841 -1.28 38.10 24.19
C LYS A 841 -1.82 38.13 22.76
N SER A 842 -2.39 39.26 22.35
CA SER A 842 -2.84 39.52 20.98
C SER A 842 -1.68 39.74 20.00
N GLU A 843 -0.59 40.35 20.46
CA GLU A 843 0.67 40.55 19.71
C GLU A 843 1.26 39.23 19.21
N ASP A 844 1.33 38.22 20.10
CA ASP A 844 1.87 36.89 19.79
C ASP A 844 1.03 36.21 18.70
N CYS A 845 -0.31 36.34 18.78
CA CYS A 845 -1.24 35.81 17.78
C CYS A 845 -1.04 36.48 16.41
N ARG A 846 -0.89 37.82 16.37
CA ARG A 846 -0.61 38.58 15.14
C ARG A 846 0.70 38.15 14.50
N SER A 847 1.79 38.05 15.27
CA SER A 847 3.10 37.57 14.78
C SER A 847 2.96 36.19 14.14
N VAL A 848 2.31 35.25 14.82
CA VAL A 848 2.14 33.87 14.35
C VAL A 848 1.25 33.77 13.10
N ILE A 849 0.20 34.60 12.98
CA ILE A 849 -0.63 34.69 11.77
C ILE A 849 0.14 35.28 10.59
N LEU A 850 0.96 36.30 10.80
CA LEU A 850 1.78 36.91 9.74
C LEU A 850 2.90 35.97 9.26
N ASP A 851 3.62 35.32 10.18
CA ASP A 851 4.60 34.28 9.82
C ASP A 851 3.91 33.13 9.03
N ALA A 852 2.69 32.72 9.43
CA ALA A 852 1.92 31.71 8.72
C ALA A 852 1.43 32.16 7.31
N LYS A 853 1.09 33.45 7.14
CA LYS A 853 0.75 34.06 5.83
C LYS A 853 1.93 33.93 4.86
N GLU A 854 3.12 34.36 5.29
CA GLU A 854 4.35 34.32 4.49
C GLU A 854 4.78 32.89 4.13
N ILE A 855 4.72 31.95 5.09
CA ILE A 855 5.03 30.53 4.85
C ILE A 855 4.08 29.93 3.80
N ARG A 856 2.77 30.20 3.90
CA ARG A 856 1.75 29.72 2.95
C ARG A 856 1.92 30.34 1.57
N TYR A 857 2.29 31.62 1.49
CA TYR A 857 2.58 32.31 0.24
C TYR A 857 3.80 31.70 -0.48
N GLU A 858 4.97 31.62 0.17
CA GLU A 858 6.17 31.06 -0.48
C GLU A 858 6.02 29.54 -0.77
N LEU A 859 5.24 28.77 0.02
CA LEU A 859 4.86 27.39 -0.34
C LEU A 859 4.03 27.31 -1.63
N THR A 860 3.01 28.17 -1.75
CA THR A 860 2.09 28.19 -2.91
C THR A 860 2.82 28.65 -4.18
N LYS A 861 3.67 29.66 -4.04
CA LYS A 861 4.54 30.19 -5.10
C LYS A 861 5.60 29.17 -5.54
N GLY A 862 6.22 28.46 -4.60
CA GLY A 862 7.17 27.39 -4.92
C GLY A 862 6.51 26.20 -5.64
N LEU A 863 5.27 25.86 -5.27
CA LEU A 863 4.46 24.87 -5.97
C LEU A 863 4.16 25.30 -7.41
N ALA A 864 3.80 26.57 -7.63
CA ALA A 864 3.56 27.14 -8.95
C ALA A 864 4.82 27.17 -9.82
N ALA A 865 5.96 27.61 -9.27
CA ALA A 865 7.25 27.62 -9.97
C ALA A 865 7.66 26.21 -10.44
N LYS A 866 7.52 25.19 -9.59
CA LYS A 866 7.82 23.77 -9.91
C LYS A 866 6.77 23.14 -10.86
N LEU A 867 5.62 23.80 -11.10
CA LEU A 867 4.63 23.42 -12.12
C LEU A 867 4.90 24.04 -13.50
N VAL A 868 5.43 25.27 -13.53
CA VAL A 868 5.80 25.97 -14.77
C VAL A 868 7.19 25.55 -15.25
N GLY A 869 8.06 25.08 -14.35
CA GLY A 869 9.46 24.75 -14.64
C GLY A 869 10.40 25.95 -14.49
N GLU A 870 10.09 26.89 -13.59
CA GLU A 870 10.90 28.09 -13.39
C GLU A 870 12.18 27.79 -12.58
N GLU A 871 13.32 27.73 -13.29
CA GLU A 871 14.68 27.71 -12.73
C GLU A 871 14.99 29.05 -12.02
N GLY A 872 14.53 29.20 -10.77
CA GLY A 872 14.82 30.40 -9.97
C GLY A 872 14.18 30.50 -8.58
N PHE A 873 13.15 29.70 -8.27
CA PHE A 873 12.57 29.70 -6.92
C PHE A 873 13.59 29.25 -5.87
N SER A 874 13.70 29.97 -4.75
CA SER A 874 14.64 29.64 -3.67
C SER A 874 13.93 29.40 -2.34
N SER A 875 13.96 28.14 -1.91
CA SER A 875 13.50 27.61 -0.62
C SER A 875 14.04 28.37 0.61
N ARG A 876 15.13 29.13 0.48
CA ARG A 876 15.75 29.93 1.56
C ARG A 876 14.79 30.85 2.30
N ARG A 877 13.83 31.50 1.60
CA ARG A 877 12.84 32.39 2.26
C ARG A 877 11.89 31.60 3.14
N LEU A 878 11.31 30.54 2.58
CA LEU A 878 10.42 29.61 3.28
C LEU A 878 11.10 29.01 4.53
N THR A 879 12.35 28.54 4.40
CA THR A 879 13.15 28.07 5.54
C THR A 879 13.36 29.15 6.60
N LYS A 880 13.61 30.41 6.20
CA LYS A 880 13.77 31.54 7.14
C LYS A 880 12.47 31.80 7.93
N TYR A 881 11.31 31.83 7.28
CA TYR A 881 10.04 32.06 7.98
C TYR A 881 9.64 30.89 8.88
N ILE A 882 9.91 29.63 8.47
CA ILE A 882 9.73 28.46 9.36
C ILE A 882 10.66 28.56 10.59
N GLU A 883 11.90 29.03 10.41
CA GLU A 883 12.80 29.30 11.54
C GLU A 883 12.28 30.42 12.45
N LEU A 884 11.83 31.56 11.90
CA LEU A 884 11.27 32.69 12.67
C LEU A 884 10.01 32.30 13.46
N LEU A 885 9.12 31.48 12.88
CA LEU A 885 7.95 30.94 13.57
C LEU A 885 8.38 30.05 14.73
N ASN A 886 9.34 29.14 14.52
CA ASN A 886 9.85 28.25 15.57
C ASN A 886 10.62 29.00 16.68
N GLN A 887 11.40 30.03 16.33
CA GLN A 887 12.03 30.94 17.30
C GLN A 887 10.98 31.74 18.07
N SER A 888 9.88 32.14 17.44
CA SER A 888 8.78 32.81 18.15
C SER A 888 8.10 31.88 19.17
N ILE A 889 7.96 30.59 18.87
CA ILE A 889 7.48 29.59 19.84
C ILE A 889 8.50 29.39 20.98
N VAL A 890 9.76 29.13 20.64
CA VAL A 890 10.77 28.57 21.57
C VAL A 890 11.62 29.64 22.29
N GLU A 891 11.90 30.78 21.66
CA GLU A 891 12.80 31.81 22.17
C GLU A 891 12.07 33.04 22.71
N LYS A 892 10.97 33.47 22.06
CA LYS A 892 10.06 34.48 22.64
C LYS A 892 9.15 33.89 23.73
N GLY A 893 9.01 32.57 23.79
CA GLY A 893 8.22 31.86 24.79
C GLY A 893 6.72 32.08 24.66
N ILE A 894 6.17 32.04 23.43
CA ILE A 894 4.73 32.25 23.19
C ILE A 894 3.91 31.18 23.92
N GLU A 895 3.21 31.63 24.96
CA GLU A 895 2.30 30.81 25.73
C GLU A 895 0.91 30.76 25.09
N LEU A 896 0.50 29.57 24.70
CA LEU A 896 -0.84 29.29 24.20
C LEU A 896 -1.48 28.13 24.96
N ALA A 897 -2.80 28.05 24.94
CA ALA A 897 -3.57 26.92 25.43
C ALA A 897 -4.30 26.25 24.26
N VAL A 898 -4.05 24.95 24.07
CA VAL A 898 -4.75 24.13 23.07
C VAL A 898 -6.05 23.60 23.68
N LYS A 899 -7.16 23.73 22.95
CA LYS A 899 -8.42 23.06 23.26
C LYS A 899 -9.04 22.42 22.02
N ARG A 900 -9.87 21.41 22.26
CA ARG A 900 -10.76 20.84 21.25
C ARG A 900 -12.05 21.64 21.25
N ASN A 901 -12.45 22.15 20.09
CA ASN A 901 -13.80 22.68 19.91
C ASN A 901 -14.81 21.51 19.87
N ILE A 902 -15.90 21.67 20.62
CA ILE A 902 -16.99 20.68 20.76
C ILE A 902 -18.31 21.23 20.18
N HIS A 903 -18.44 22.55 20.00
CA HIS A 903 -19.65 23.21 19.52
C HIS A 903 -19.29 24.36 18.56
N PRO A 904 -19.70 24.32 17.27
CA PRO A 904 -19.53 25.48 16.40
C PRO A 904 -20.19 26.70 17.06
N PRO A 905 -19.45 27.80 17.31
CA PRO A 905 -19.96 28.94 18.05
C PRO A 905 -21.17 29.55 17.33
N LYS A 906 -22.23 29.84 18.10
CA LYS A 906 -23.55 30.20 17.56
C LYS A 906 -23.58 31.52 16.81
N VAL A 907 -22.63 32.41 17.12
CA VAL A 907 -22.23 33.56 16.31
C VAL A 907 -20.72 33.69 16.49
N LEU A 908 -19.97 33.84 15.40
CA LEU A 908 -18.72 34.57 15.38
C LEU A 908 -18.92 35.75 14.43
N THR A 909 -18.64 36.96 14.91
CA THR A 909 -18.48 38.18 14.12
C THR A 909 -17.05 38.33 13.59
N GLY A 910 -16.15 37.44 14.03
CA GLY A 910 -14.73 37.45 13.71
C GLY A 910 -14.38 37.19 12.24
N ILE A 911 -13.17 37.61 11.86
CA ILE A 911 -12.68 37.55 10.49
C ILE A 911 -12.27 36.11 10.15
N GLY A 912 -12.77 35.61 9.01
CA GLY A 912 -12.35 34.32 8.45
C GLY A 912 -11.34 34.50 7.32
N ILE A 913 -10.15 33.93 7.46
CA ILE A 913 -9.17 33.84 6.36
C ILE A 913 -9.53 32.61 5.52
N HIS A 914 -10.19 32.85 4.37
CA HIS A 914 -10.92 31.87 3.57
C HIS A 914 -10.29 31.61 2.19
N SER A 915 -9.01 31.23 2.15
CA SER A 915 -8.24 30.93 0.92
C SER A 915 -9.07 30.21 -0.18
N PRO A 916 -9.53 30.90 -1.24
CA PRO A 916 -10.70 30.46 -2.01
C PRO A 916 -10.47 29.22 -2.87
N ASP A 917 -9.28 29.14 -3.48
CA ASP A 917 -8.90 28.03 -4.37
C ASP A 917 -7.42 27.59 -4.24
N GLY A 918 -6.62 28.34 -3.47
CA GLY A 918 -5.20 28.51 -3.81
C GLY A 918 -5.00 29.48 -4.99
N GLY A 919 -6.01 30.30 -5.30
CA GLY A 919 -5.94 31.44 -6.22
C GLY A 919 -6.89 32.53 -5.77
N VAL A 920 -6.37 33.75 -5.61
CA VAL A 920 -7.08 35.01 -5.32
C VAL A 920 -8.06 34.96 -4.13
N ASP A 921 -7.52 34.98 -2.91
CA ASP A 921 -8.08 35.92 -1.92
C ASP A 921 -7.75 37.34 -2.40
N LYS A 922 -8.53 38.34 -1.97
CA LYS A 922 -8.06 39.73 -2.07
C LYS A 922 -6.99 39.94 -1.01
N GLU A 923 -5.80 40.35 -1.44
CA GLU A 923 -4.65 40.56 -0.54
C GLU A 923 -4.90 41.74 0.44
N GLU A 924 -5.89 42.58 0.13
CA GLU A 924 -6.33 43.77 0.87
C GLU A 924 -6.84 43.46 2.29
N ASP A 925 -7.69 42.44 2.49
CA ASP A 925 -8.48 42.29 3.73
C ASP A 925 -7.62 42.15 5.01
N VAL A 926 -6.60 41.29 5.02
CA VAL A 926 -5.79 41.05 6.24
C VAL A 926 -4.97 42.30 6.60
N ASP A 927 -4.42 42.98 5.61
CA ASP A 927 -3.52 44.11 5.84
C ASP A 927 -4.30 45.41 6.09
N GLU A 928 -5.51 45.55 5.55
CA GLU A 928 -6.48 46.57 5.98
C GLU A 928 -6.93 46.34 7.43
N LEU A 929 -7.14 45.10 7.86
CA LEU A 929 -7.61 44.79 9.23
C LEU A 929 -6.56 45.02 10.30
N VAL A 930 -5.29 44.68 10.05
CA VAL A 930 -4.17 45.07 10.93
C VAL A 930 -4.11 46.61 11.01
N GLN A 931 -4.06 47.30 9.87
CA GLN A 931 -4.07 48.76 9.83
C GLN A 931 -5.30 49.39 10.49
N LYS A 932 -6.46 48.75 10.43
CA LYS A 932 -7.70 49.26 11.04
C LYS A 932 -7.62 49.15 12.56
N TYR A 933 -7.20 48.00 13.09
CA TYR A 933 -7.00 47.86 14.54
C TYR A 933 -5.93 48.84 15.02
N ASP A 934 -4.81 49.00 14.31
CA ASP A 934 -3.75 49.93 14.73
C ASP A 934 -4.20 51.40 14.63
N LYS A 935 -5.12 51.74 13.71
CA LYS A 935 -5.81 53.04 13.62
C LYS A 935 -6.89 53.26 14.68
N ASP A 936 -7.37 52.22 15.35
CA ASP A 936 -8.37 52.32 16.43
C ASP A 936 -7.73 52.18 17.83
N ALA A 937 -6.63 51.43 17.96
CA ALA A 937 -5.78 51.38 19.15
C ALA A 937 -4.98 52.68 19.36
N SER A 938 -4.76 53.46 18.32
CA SER A 938 -4.19 54.83 18.39
C SER A 938 -5.24 55.92 18.71
N LYS A 939 -6.41 55.54 19.25
CA LYS A 939 -7.51 56.44 19.64
C LYS A 939 -7.95 56.28 21.10
N ASP A 940 -7.02 56.28 22.04
CA ASP A 940 -7.29 56.73 23.42
C ASP A 940 -6.06 57.50 23.97
N PRO A 941 -6.21 58.37 24.99
CA PRO A 941 -5.42 59.61 25.04
C PRO A 941 -4.20 59.64 25.99
N GLU A 942 -3.26 60.51 25.62
CA GLU A 942 -2.31 61.27 26.47
C GLU A 942 -1.46 60.48 27.49
N GLY A 943 -0.19 60.20 27.13
CA GLY A 943 0.80 59.60 28.04
C GLY A 943 2.24 59.57 27.53
N SER A 944 2.87 60.75 27.41
CA SER A 944 4.32 61.09 27.46
C SER A 944 5.45 60.06 27.19
N GLU A 945 6.53 60.54 26.54
CA GLU A 945 7.84 59.86 26.28
C GLU A 945 7.75 58.85 25.11
N ASP A 946 8.38 59.04 23.94
CA ASP A 946 9.81 59.33 23.69
C ASP A 946 10.09 60.24 22.47
N ASP A 947 11.01 61.20 22.65
CA ASP A 947 11.42 62.22 21.67
C ASP A 947 12.77 61.83 20.99
N GLU A 948 12.80 60.87 20.07
CA GLU A 948 14.03 60.61 19.27
C GLU A 948 13.84 60.20 17.79
N ASP A 949 12.85 59.38 17.43
CA ASP A 949 12.67 58.88 16.04
C ASP A 949 12.24 59.96 15.01
N GLN A 950 11.66 61.08 15.47
CA GLN A 950 11.07 62.09 14.59
C GLN A 950 12.09 62.79 13.67
N LYS A 951 13.40 62.70 13.96
CA LYS A 951 14.48 63.35 13.20
C LYS A 951 14.89 62.66 11.90
N VAL A 952 14.48 61.41 11.66
CA VAL A 952 14.97 60.63 10.50
C VAL A 952 14.07 60.76 9.27
N MET A 953 12.80 61.15 9.45
CA MET A 953 11.79 61.15 8.37
C MET A 953 11.65 62.49 7.64
N ASP A 954 12.04 63.61 8.25
CA ASP A 954 11.86 64.95 7.68
C ASP A 954 12.89 65.29 6.58
N GLU A 955 14.04 64.60 6.49
CA GLU A 955 15.04 64.83 5.44
C GLU A 955 14.69 64.19 4.08
N LEU A 956 13.65 63.33 4.02
CA LEU A 956 13.32 62.53 2.81
C LEU A 956 12.11 63.02 2.01
N ARG A 957 11.59 64.23 2.26
CA ARG A 957 10.44 64.80 1.52
C ARG A 957 10.63 66.26 1.10
N ALA A 958 11.74 66.55 0.44
CA ALA A 958 11.90 67.74 -0.38
C ALA A 958 11.48 67.48 -1.85
N ASP A 959 10.97 68.54 -2.48
CA ASP A 959 10.86 68.79 -3.93
C ASP A 959 9.78 68.14 -4.85
N VAL A 960 8.98 69.07 -5.39
CA VAL A 960 8.49 69.18 -6.80
C VAL A 960 7.06 68.69 -7.18
N MET A 961 6.13 69.65 -6.97
CA MET A 961 5.06 70.14 -7.88
C MET A 961 3.85 69.28 -8.33
N CYS A 962 2.68 69.62 -7.76
CA CYS A 962 1.54 70.37 -8.36
C CYS A 962 1.32 70.37 -9.89
N PRO A 963 0.08 70.64 -10.41
CA PRO A 963 -1.25 70.87 -9.75
C PRO A 963 -2.29 69.84 -10.32
N PRO A 964 -3.60 70.06 -10.67
CA PRO A 964 -4.52 71.19 -10.47
C PRO A 964 -6.00 70.85 -10.09
N THR A 965 -6.83 71.90 -10.03
CA THR A 965 -8.32 72.00 -10.21
C THR A 965 -9.17 70.72 -10.18
N ARG A 966 -9.99 70.45 -9.14
CA ARG A 966 -11.21 71.18 -8.73
C ARG A 966 -12.18 71.48 -9.89
N ASP A 967 -13.22 70.65 -10.01
CA ASP A 967 -14.56 71.07 -10.46
C ASP A 967 -15.64 70.15 -9.84
N MET A 968 -16.85 70.72 -9.65
CA MET A 968 -18.19 70.08 -9.50
C MET A 968 -18.25 68.64 -8.92
N VAL A 969 -18.70 68.35 -7.68
CA VAL A 969 -19.87 68.82 -6.91
C VAL A 969 -21.20 68.64 -7.65
N GLU A 970 -22.14 67.93 -7.00
CA GLU A 970 -23.57 67.75 -7.35
C GLU A 970 -23.92 67.07 -8.69
N ASP A 971 -24.02 65.73 -8.69
CA ASP A 971 -25.27 65.03 -9.05
C ASP A 971 -25.20 63.50 -8.82
N ALA A 972 -25.83 62.99 -7.74
CA ALA A 972 -26.08 61.56 -7.52
C ALA A 972 -27.10 61.23 -6.40
N GLU A 973 -27.25 62.09 -5.37
CA GLU A 973 -28.15 61.85 -4.23
C GLU A 973 -29.66 61.97 -4.59
N LYS A 974 -30.21 61.05 -5.40
CA LYS A 974 -31.66 60.94 -5.66
C LYS A 974 -32.15 59.61 -6.28
N ALA A 975 -31.52 58.47 -5.94
CA ALA A 975 -31.89 57.16 -6.53
C ALA A 975 -32.54 56.12 -5.58
N GLU A 976 -32.33 56.17 -4.26
CA GLU A 976 -32.78 55.09 -3.35
C GLU A 976 -33.87 55.49 -2.35
N LYS A 977 -35.12 55.50 -2.79
CA LYS A 977 -36.29 55.22 -1.93
C LYS A 977 -37.29 54.31 -2.63
N LYS A 978 -37.76 53.29 -1.89
CA LYS A 978 -38.71 52.22 -2.28
C LYS A 978 -38.16 51.06 -3.13
N LYS A 979 -37.62 50.04 -2.45
CA LYS A 979 -38.10 48.65 -2.63
C LYS A 979 -38.54 48.12 -1.26
N LYS A 980 -39.50 47.19 -1.25
CA LYS A 980 -40.10 46.66 -0.03
C LYS A 980 -39.23 45.56 0.55
N GLU A 981 -39.11 45.54 1.87
CA GLU A 981 -38.69 44.34 2.59
C GLU A 981 -39.73 43.23 2.40
N VAL A 982 -39.24 42.00 2.24
CA VAL A 982 -40.03 40.77 2.41
C VAL A 982 -39.23 39.93 3.40
N PRO A 983 -39.79 39.53 4.55
CA PRO A 983 -39.09 38.67 5.49
C PRO A 983 -38.78 37.33 4.81
N LYS A 984 -37.49 36.98 4.71
CA LYS A 984 -37.09 35.60 4.43
C LYS A 984 -37.18 34.84 5.75
N GLU A 985 -38.20 33.99 5.93
CA GLU A 985 -38.16 32.99 7.00
C GLU A 985 -36.86 32.19 6.88
N SER A 986 -36.20 31.93 7.99
CA SER A 986 -34.96 31.16 8.01
C SER A 986 -35.22 29.70 7.66
N TYR A 987 -34.26 29.08 6.99
CA TYR A 987 -34.23 27.63 6.77
C TYR A 987 -34.37 26.85 8.11
N TYR A 988 -33.81 27.40 9.20
CA TYR A 988 -33.96 26.88 10.55
C TYR A 988 -35.39 26.96 11.10
N GLU A 989 -36.13 28.03 10.82
CA GLU A 989 -37.52 28.18 11.25
C GLU A 989 -38.44 27.21 10.50
N THR A 990 -38.12 26.97 9.22
CA THR A 990 -38.81 25.96 8.38
C THR A 990 -38.55 24.54 8.89
N LEU A 991 -37.32 24.25 9.32
CA LEU A 991 -36.95 22.99 9.97
C LEU A 991 -37.64 22.81 11.34
N LEU A 992 -37.70 23.86 12.15
CA LEU A 992 -38.36 23.82 13.47
C LEU A 992 -39.89 23.65 13.37
N LYS A 993 -40.54 24.25 12.36
CA LYS A 993 -41.96 23.94 12.03
C LYS A 993 -42.11 22.46 11.69
N ARG A 994 -41.31 21.94 10.74
CA ARG A 994 -41.35 20.53 10.32
C ARG A 994 -41.00 19.51 11.41
N GLN A 995 -40.18 19.87 12.40
CA GLN A 995 -39.95 19.01 13.56
C GLN A 995 -41.18 18.97 14.49
N LYS A 996 -41.80 20.12 14.78
CA LYS A 996 -43.02 20.17 15.59
C LYS A 996 -44.19 19.45 14.93
N GLU A 997 -44.40 19.66 13.64
CA GLU A 997 -45.39 18.93 12.83
C GLU A 997 -45.19 17.41 12.96
N LYS A 998 -43.95 16.91 12.86
CA LYS A 998 -43.64 15.48 13.09
C LYS A 998 -43.87 15.01 14.53
N GLU A 999 -43.56 15.83 15.54
CA GLU A 999 -43.76 15.47 16.95
C GLU A 999 -45.24 15.47 17.39
N GLU A 1000 -46.12 16.14 16.64
CA GLU A 1000 -47.57 16.03 16.79
C GLU A 1000 -48.10 14.82 16.01
N ASP A 1001 -47.65 14.64 14.76
CA ASP A 1001 -48.01 13.52 13.89
C ASP A 1001 -47.59 12.14 14.49
N ASP A 1002 -46.54 12.07 15.31
CA ASP A 1002 -46.13 10.85 16.04
C ASP A 1002 -46.75 10.69 17.44
N LYS A 1003 -47.53 11.67 17.93
CA LYS A 1003 -48.43 11.49 19.08
C LYS A 1003 -49.74 10.86 18.64
N ASP A 1004 -50.39 11.40 17.61
CA ASP A 1004 -51.67 10.88 17.09
C ASP A 1004 -51.57 9.42 16.61
N LYS A 1005 -50.40 9.02 16.10
CA LYS A 1005 -50.13 7.61 15.71
C LYS A 1005 -49.96 6.65 16.90
N LYS A 1006 -49.70 7.13 18.13
CA LYS A 1006 -49.50 6.27 19.31
C LYS A 1006 -50.79 5.83 19.98
N ASP A 1007 -51.85 6.65 19.94
CA ASP A 1007 -53.12 6.30 20.59
C ASP A 1007 -53.97 5.29 19.81
N GLN A 1008 -53.64 4.99 18.54
CA GLN A 1008 -54.40 4.05 17.71
C GLN A 1008 -53.95 2.58 17.77
N LYS A 1009 -52.95 2.20 18.59
CA LYS A 1009 -52.46 0.80 18.68
C LYS A 1009 -52.28 0.27 20.10
N LYS A 1010 -53.39 0.05 20.80
CA LYS A 1010 -53.49 -0.89 21.93
C LYS A 1010 -54.14 -2.20 21.47
N PRO A 1011 -53.42 -3.34 21.46
CA PRO A 1011 -54.04 -4.64 21.20
C PRO A 1011 -55.01 -5.02 22.33
N LYS A 1012 -56.14 -5.64 22.00
CA LYS A 1012 -56.91 -6.41 22.98
C LYS A 1012 -56.22 -7.75 23.21
N LEU A 1013 -56.05 -8.14 24.46
CA LEU A 1013 -55.65 -9.49 24.84
C LEU A 1013 -56.91 -10.33 25.08
N GLU A 1014 -57.05 -11.43 24.36
CA GLU A 1014 -57.98 -12.50 24.70
C GLU A 1014 -57.22 -13.57 25.51
N PRO A 1015 -57.85 -14.21 26.52
CA PRO A 1015 -57.20 -15.23 27.32
C PRO A 1015 -57.10 -16.55 26.55
N VAL A 1016 -55.97 -17.23 26.66
CA VAL A 1016 -55.77 -18.60 26.19
C VAL A 1016 -55.32 -19.43 27.40
N ASP A 1017 -56.08 -20.48 27.71
CA ASP A 1017 -55.77 -21.38 28.82
C ASP A 1017 -54.46 -22.14 28.59
N VAL A 1018 -53.61 -22.18 29.62
CA VAL A 1018 -52.43 -23.04 29.66
C VAL A 1018 -52.83 -24.38 30.25
N LYS A 1019 -52.48 -25.48 29.57
CA LYS A 1019 -52.37 -26.80 30.18
C LYS A 1019 -50.90 -27.16 30.34
N GLU A 1020 -50.58 -27.73 31.49
CA GLU A 1020 -49.24 -28.20 31.85
C GLU A 1020 -48.96 -29.59 31.24
N GLU A 1021 -47.79 -29.76 30.62
CA GLU A 1021 -46.92 -30.94 30.69
C GLU A 1021 -45.51 -30.58 30.18
#